data_AF-G7Q3S3-F1
#
_entry.id   AF-G7Q3S3-F1
#
_cell.length_a   1.000
_cell.length_b   1.000
_cell.length_c   1.000
_cell.angle_alpha   90.00
_cell.angle_beta   90.00
_cell.angle_gamma   90.00
#
_symmetry.space_group_name_H-M   'P 1'
#
loop_
_entity.id
_entity.type
_entity.pdbx_description
1 polymer ?
#
loop_
_entity_poly.entity_id
_entity_poly.type
_entity_poly.pdbx_seq_one_letter_code
_entity_poly.pdbx_strand_id
1 'polypeptide(L)'
;MGPRLFAWLFLLACLLPHPAWAAEKVRKNVLYFNSYQNGYQWSDEILAGIRAGLEKSDFNVDLQIEYMDSKKYTDPTLRGMLHDFYRLKYRNTRFDVILASDNYAFEFLRQYQDELFPGTPLVFCGVNDFHPEWLAGHPNFTGVLEEPDIRETLELALRFHPDRRRLIVFGDSSVTGLAISNQLRAVEPAFAGRLHFEYQDNLALAQILDTVRGLPDDAMIFLIPFYKDTQKDVYSVNEVLAAIRANSDVPIYSAWQFMLGHGIVGGRLHSGIEEGRLVADMAEKILRGTPVADLPIVTQTNDTYIFDFKEMVRLGITSDKLPSGFTLINEPYPFYHINIAVFWTIIVSFLILCYVMVLLVTNILRRKSVEEKIKDQLSFLETLVNTIPIPIYYKDGAGAYRGCNTAFRRWCGVTGEHPPIEGCGGMDDAPLSWSLDVEDAGLLREPGVRVGETEILDADNTSHSVILHRAVYESAKGEIAGLVGVLYDVSELKRAAEKLRLAEEKYRGIFENSALGIFRMTPDGRAVDVNPALLAMLGVEDLDTLAERRGDLLDVLFSNRARFEALIGSAVDEDATVKFETRFVRPDARLVTANINMRLVADRDGYLAYVEGVVEDVTKRHEAERALRESQEMLRLVLDNIPQLVSWKDKALRYIGANRAFIEFFGFADLDDLMGRDDYALPLRQEDMDAVRATDVDVMRNNRTVSGELAARNVRGADVLLEIKKVPLHDDRGAVVGVLSTAEDVTQKVSLERQLLQSQKMEAIGTLAGGIAHDFNNILTSIINSAELALMDLPPDEPIEDDMRRVLRAGERGSRLVKQILSFTRPSQAGFAAINVVDVVSEAAGLIKASMPRNIKIVVDTPETAVTCRADPTQLHQIVMNLCTNAFQAMRETGGVLTLALAEDELDETLAGIVGVRAGRHARLSIVDTGPGIPPEIMDKIFDPFFTTKQKGEGTGLGLAVVRGIVKGHRGAVRVVSQPGSRTGFDVFLPLLADADAPAALPAASANRGRDRILFVEDDEDQLLTIPRVLAQLGHEVSAHGGGASALARLAADPDAFDVCITDFDMPDLNGLELAGKIAAVAPRLPVILVSGRLGDVEEREMVGNIRKIVLKPYNQAIISAAIREVLDAKPQTKAA
;
A
#
# COMPACT_ATOMS: atom_id res chain seq x y z
N MET A 1 -15.00 -47.79 -5.05
CA MET A 1 -13.63 -47.21 -5.11
C MET A 1 -13.00 -47.42 -3.75
N GLY A 2 -11.94 -48.23 -3.68
CA GLY A 2 -11.41 -48.76 -2.41
C GLY A 2 -9.92 -48.46 -2.18
N PRO A 3 -9.20 -49.32 -1.43
CA PRO A 3 -8.11 -48.99 -0.49
C PRO A 3 -6.88 -48.23 -1.02
N ARG A 4 -6.77 -47.97 -2.32
CA ARG A 4 -5.68 -47.18 -2.92
C ARG A 4 -5.66 -45.73 -2.46
N LEU A 5 -6.82 -45.09 -2.25
CA LEU A 5 -6.87 -43.70 -1.76
C LEU A 5 -6.33 -43.59 -0.32
N PHE A 6 -6.65 -44.58 0.52
CA PHE A 6 -6.17 -44.65 1.90
C PHE A 6 -4.66 -44.93 1.97
N ALA A 7 -4.15 -45.82 1.11
CA ALA A 7 -2.72 -46.09 0.98
C ALA A 7 -1.92 -44.85 0.51
N TRP A 8 -2.49 -44.03 -0.40
CA TRP A 8 -1.87 -42.77 -0.84
C TRP A 8 -1.88 -41.69 0.26
N LEU A 9 -2.97 -41.57 1.01
CA LEU A 9 -3.03 -40.67 2.18
C LEU A 9 -2.03 -41.09 3.28
N PHE A 10 -1.87 -42.40 3.53
CA PHE A 10 -0.90 -42.91 4.50
C PHE A 10 0.55 -42.69 4.04
N LEU A 11 0.84 -42.85 2.74
CA LEU A 11 2.16 -42.53 2.16
C LEU A 11 2.48 -41.03 2.20
N LEU A 12 1.50 -40.14 2.01
CA LEU A 12 1.70 -38.70 2.23
C LEU A 12 1.93 -38.37 3.71
N ALA A 13 1.22 -39.02 4.63
CA ALA A 13 1.42 -38.82 6.07
C ALA A 13 2.82 -39.24 6.53
N CYS A 14 3.37 -40.33 5.99
CA CYS A 14 4.75 -40.77 6.25
C CYS A 14 5.84 -39.95 5.51
N LEU A 15 5.47 -38.99 4.66
CA LEU A 15 6.39 -38.06 3.99
C LEU A 15 6.38 -36.66 4.61
N LEU A 16 5.55 -36.41 5.64
CA LEU A 16 5.71 -35.25 6.50
C LEU A 16 6.95 -35.47 7.39
N PRO A 17 7.85 -34.48 7.52
CA PRO A 17 8.95 -34.59 8.45
C PRO A 17 8.39 -34.68 9.87
N HIS A 18 8.61 -35.81 10.55
CA HIS A 18 8.40 -35.86 11.99
C HIS A 18 9.24 -34.75 12.64
N PRO A 19 8.68 -33.93 13.54
CA PRO A 19 9.52 -33.18 14.45
C PRO A 19 10.33 -34.21 15.22
N ALA A 20 11.65 -34.23 14.99
CA ALA A 20 12.54 -34.98 15.86
C ALA A 20 12.30 -34.46 17.28
N TRP A 21 12.02 -35.36 18.23
CA TRP A 21 12.04 -35.01 19.64
C TRP A 21 13.40 -34.39 19.92
N ALA A 22 13.42 -33.08 20.10
CA ALA A 22 14.63 -32.36 20.46
C ALA A 22 15.00 -32.83 21.85
N ALA A 23 16.04 -33.68 21.93
CA ALA A 23 16.63 -34.04 23.21
C ALA A 23 17.01 -32.73 23.91
N GLU A 24 16.54 -32.57 25.14
CA GLU A 24 16.71 -31.35 25.92
C GLU A 24 18.20 -31.01 26.00
N LYS A 25 18.61 -29.92 25.32
CA LYS A 25 20.02 -29.59 25.14
C LYS A 25 20.63 -29.27 26.50
N VAL A 26 21.71 -29.95 26.85
CA VAL A 26 22.39 -29.75 28.15
C VAL A 26 22.81 -28.29 28.30
N ARG A 27 22.44 -27.65 29.42
CA ARG A 27 22.78 -26.25 29.71
C ARG A 27 24.28 -26.09 29.94
N LYS A 28 24.84 -25.04 29.34
CA LYS A 28 26.25 -24.64 29.42
C LYS A 28 26.37 -23.15 29.67
N ASN A 29 27.24 -22.73 30.58
CA ASN A 29 27.40 -21.31 30.94
C ASN A 29 28.68 -20.76 30.30
N VAL A 30 28.56 -19.71 29.50
CA VAL A 30 29.69 -19.05 28.82
C VAL A 30 29.73 -17.57 29.20
N LEU A 31 30.91 -17.07 29.57
CA LEU A 31 31.11 -15.67 29.95
C LEU A 31 31.99 -14.95 28.93
N TYR A 32 31.48 -13.88 28.31
CA TYR A 32 32.24 -13.03 27.39
C TYR A 32 32.66 -11.72 28.06
N PHE A 33 33.96 -11.55 28.30
CA PHE A 33 34.56 -10.27 28.66
C PHE A 33 34.81 -9.44 27.42
N ASN A 34 34.12 -8.32 27.34
CA ASN A 34 34.19 -7.41 26.21
C ASN A 34 34.97 -6.15 26.60
N SER A 35 36.13 -5.90 25.96
CA SER A 35 36.95 -4.70 26.23
C SER A 35 36.27 -3.38 25.89
N TYR A 36 35.29 -3.44 25.00
CA TYR A 36 34.58 -2.30 24.43
C TYR A 36 33.31 -1.97 25.22
N GLN A 37 32.76 -0.78 24.95
CA GLN A 37 31.37 -0.45 25.29
C GLN A 37 30.39 -1.02 24.26
N ASN A 38 29.14 -1.27 24.68
CA ASN A 38 28.04 -1.63 23.78
C ASN A 38 27.78 -0.53 22.73
N GLY A 39 27.59 -0.91 21.46
CA GLY A 39 27.43 0.03 20.35
C GLY A 39 28.73 0.37 19.60
N TYR A 40 29.84 -0.34 19.89
CA TYR A 40 31.08 -0.24 19.11
C TYR A 40 31.07 -1.31 18.01
N GLN A 41 30.82 -0.89 16.76
CA GLN A 41 30.47 -1.78 15.64
C GLN A 41 31.36 -3.03 15.49
N TRP A 42 32.69 -2.90 15.57
CA TRP A 42 33.62 -4.05 15.51
C TRP A 42 33.33 -5.11 16.59
N SER A 43 33.08 -4.65 17.82
CA SER A 43 32.78 -5.52 18.96
C SER A 43 31.36 -6.11 18.87
N ASP A 44 30.41 -5.34 18.36
CA ASP A 44 29.05 -5.80 18.14
C ASP A 44 29.00 -6.86 17.00
N GLU A 45 29.82 -6.70 15.95
CA GLU A 45 30.01 -7.70 14.88
C GLU A 45 30.62 -9.01 15.41
N ILE A 46 31.67 -8.94 16.24
CA ILE A 46 32.24 -10.11 16.93
C ILE A 46 31.19 -10.79 17.82
N LEU A 47 30.45 -10.01 18.62
CA LEU A 47 29.40 -10.56 19.48
C LEU A 47 28.25 -11.19 18.68
N ALA A 48 27.87 -10.61 17.53
CA ALA A 48 26.88 -11.19 16.63
C ALA A 48 27.37 -12.52 16.02
N GLY A 49 28.65 -12.60 15.63
CA GLY A 49 29.30 -13.85 15.20
C GLY A 49 29.28 -14.92 16.29
N ILE A 50 29.65 -14.55 17.53
CA ILE A 50 29.65 -15.45 18.69
C ILE A 50 28.24 -15.99 18.97
N ARG A 51 27.22 -15.11 19.02
CA ARG A 51 25.82 -15.49 19.22
C ARG A 51 25.34 -16.43 18.13
N ALA A 52 25.50 -16.06 16.86
CA ALA A 52 25.02 -16.84 15.72
C ALA A 52 25.74 -18.20 15.54
N GLY A 53 26.94 -18.35 16.10
CA GLY A 53 27.63 -19.65 16.23
C GLY A 53 27.07 -20.48 17.39
N LEU A 54 26.99 -19.91 18.60
CA LEU A 54 26.53 -20.63 19.80
C LEU A 54 25.04 -21.03 19.74
N GLU A 55 24.19 -20.25 19.09
CA GLU A 55 22.77 -20.60 18.83
C GLU A 55 22.62 -21.90 18.02
N LYS A 56 23.60 -22.22 17.16
CA LYS A 56 23.62 -23.45 16.35
C LYS A 56 24.19 -24.66 17.10
N SER A 57 24.72 -24.47 18.31
CA SER A 57 25.37 -25.54 19.07
C SER A 57 24.38 -26.61 19.51
N ASP A 58 24.87 -27.84 19.73
CA ASP A 58 24.09 -28.93 20.35
C ASP A 58 23.78 -28.69 21.85
N PHE A 59 24.33 -27.63 22.46
CA PHE A 59 24.09 -27.25 23.86
C PHE A 59 23.09 -26.10 24.01
N ASN A 60 22.47 -25.97 25.18
CA ASN A 60 21.71 -24.79 25.56
C ASN A 60 22.68 -23.79 26.22
N VAL A 61 23.25 -22.88 25.44
CA VAL A 61 24.33 -22.00 25.89
C VAL A 61 23.78 -20.70 26.48
N ASP A 62 23.95 -20.53 27.78
CA ASP A 62 23.70 -19.29 28.52
C ASP A 62 24.92 -18.38 28.38
N LEU A 63 24.86 -17.45 27.42
CA LEU A 63 25.93 -16.50 27.11
C LEU A 63 25.76 -15.20 27.92
N GLN A 64 26.51 -15.09 29.01
CA GLN A 64 26.64 -13.84 29.77
C GLN A 64 27.70 -12.93 29.13
N ILE A 65 27.44 -11.61 29.12
CA ILE A 65 28.33 -10.60 28.52
C ILE A 65 28.66 -9.53 29.55
N GLU A 66 29.94 -9.19 29.69
CA GLU A 66 30.43 -8.13 30.56
C GLU A 66 31.20 -7.10 29.75
N TYR A 67 30.59 -5.94 29.54
CA TYR A 67 31.25 -4.77 28.97
C TYR A 67 32.16 -4.15 30.04
N MET A 68 33.47 -4.20 29.80
CA MET A 68 34.48 -3.67 30.70
C MET A 68 34.74 -2.16 30.50
N ASP A 69 34.21 -1.58 29.42
CA ASP A 69 34.43 -0.20 28.93
C ASP A 69 35.91 0.25 28.95
N SER A 70 36.86 -0.67 29.00
CA SER A 70 38.27 -0.40 29.33
C SER A 70 39.02 0.30 28.20
N LYS A 71 38.52 0.19 26.95
CA LYS A 71 39.00 0.99 25.81
C LYS A 71 38.54 2.45 25.88
N LYS A 72 37.41 2.72 26.55
CA LYS A 72 36.83 4.06 26.73
C LYS A 72 37.36 4.76 27.99
N TYR A 73 37.61 4.00 29.04
CA TYR A 73 38.15 4.47 30.33
C TYR A 73 39.46 3.75 30.65
N THR A 74 40.57 4.33 30.21
CA THR A 74 41.92 3.74 30.28
C THR A 74 42.66 3.99 31.61
N ASP A 75 41.96 4.41 32.67
CA ASP A 75 42.58 4.68 33.97
C ASP A 75 43.07 3.37 34.62
N PRO A 76 44.37 3.22 34.97
CA PRO A 76 44.90 2.00 35.57
C PRO A 76 44.21 1.58 36.88
N THR A 77 43.62 2.52 37.63
CA THR A 77 42.88 2.23 38.87
C THR A 77 41.58 1.47 38.61
N LEU A 78 40.94 1.67 37.45
CA LEU A 78 39.72 0.98 37.05
C LEU A 78 39.95 -0.54 36.94
N ARG A 79 41.11 -0.97 36.43
CA ARG A 79 41.48 -2.39 36.28
C ARG A 79 41.44 -3.12 37.63
N GLY A 80 41.93 -2.49 38.70
CA GLY A 80 41.86 -3.04 40.06
C GLY A 80 40.43 -3.08 40.63
N MET A 81 39.63 -2.05 40.38
CA MET A 81 38.22 -2.01 40.82
C MET A 81 37.38 -3.08 40.10
N LEU A 82 37.61 -3.29 38.79
CA LEU A 82 36.97 -4.35 38.01
C LEU A 82 37.33 -5.73 38.56
N HIS A 83 38.60 -5.97 38.92
CA HIS A 83 39.01 -7.21 39.59
C HIS A 83 38.23 -7.46 40.89
N ASP A 84 38.20 -6.50 41.82
CA ASP A 84 37.48 -6.67 43.08
C ASP A 84 35.96 -6.84 42.89
N PHE A 85 35.39 -6.14 41.92
CA PHE A 85 33.98 -6.25 41.54
C PHE A 85 33.65 -7.64 40.96
N TYR A 86 34.41 -8.11 39.97
CA TYR A 86 34.18 -9.42 39.35
C TYR A 86 34.44 -10.56 40.33
N ARG A 87 35.44 -10.45 41.22
CA ARG A 87 35.68 -11.40 42.31
C ARG A 87 34.48 -11.50 43.26
N LEU A 88 33.84 -10.37 43.59
CA LEU A 88 32.62 -10.38 44.41
C LEU A 88 31.41 -10.93 43.64
N LYS A 89 31.25 -10.54 42.36
CA LYS A 89 30.13 -10.90 41.49
C LYS A 89 30.09 -12.39 41.16
N TYR A 90 31.24 -13.01 40.86
CA TYR A 90 31.34 -14.38 40.36
C TYR A 90 31.79 -15.43 41.36
N ARG A 91 32.04 -15.08 42.63
CA ARG A 91 32.45 -16.01 43.70
C ARG A 91 31.65 -17.32 43.81
N ASN A 92 30.39 -17.31 43.37
CA ASN A 92 29.46 -18.44 43.44
C ASN A 92 29.05 -18.99 42.06
N THR A 93 29.62 -18.47 40.96
CA THR A 93 29.24 -18.82 39.59
C THR A 93 30.35 -19.66 38.95
N ARG A 94 29.97 -20.69 38.19
CA ARG A 94 30.91 -21.47 37.37
C ARG A 94 30.53 -21.33 35.89
N PHE A 95 31.55 -21.12 35.08
CA PHE A 95 31.47 -21.05 33.63
C PHE A 95 32.24 -22.23 33.03
N ASP A 96 31.71 -22.79 31.94
CA ASP A 96 32.32 -23.87 31.18
C ASP A 96 33.42 -23.34 30.24
N VAL A 97 33.24 -22.14 29.69
CA VAL A 97 34.21 -21.43 28.82
C VAL A 97 34.14 -19.93 29.09
N ILE A 98 35.29 -19.26 29.03
CA ILE A 98 35.40 -17.80 29.04
C ILE A 98 35.86 -17.31 27.67
N LEU A 99 35.22 -16.26 27.17
CA LEU A 99 35.54 -15.58 25.92
C LEU A 99 36.12 -14.20 26.25
N ALA A 100 37.10 -13.72 25.49
CA ALA A 100 37.77 -12.43 25.75
C ALA A 100 38.06 -11.66 24.45
N SER A 101 37.57 -10.43 24.31
CA SER A 101 37.87 -9.59 23.13
C SER A 101 38.92 -8.52 23.39
N ASP A 102 39.80 -8.30 22.42
CA ASP A 102 40.84 -7.26 22.40
C ASP A 102 41.88 -7.40 23.53
N ASN A 103 43.00 -6.68 23.37
CA ASN A 103 44.15 -6.79 24.25
C ASN A 103 43.81 -6.49 25.72
N TYR A 104 42.82 -5.63 26.02
CA TYR A 104 42.47 -5.27 27.40
C TYR A 104 41.83 -6.42 28.20
N ALA A 105 40.84 -7.14 27.64
CA ALA A 105 40.23 -8.29 28.30
C ALA A 105 41.19 -9.48 28.35
N PHE A 106 41.97 -9.69 27.28
CA PHE A 106 43.03 -10.68 27.25
C PHE A 106 44.08 -10.45 28.35
N GLU A 107 44.62 -9.23 28.47
CA GLU A 107 45.56 -8.88 29.55
C GLU A 107 44.96 -9.04 30.94
N PHE A 108 43.72 -8.57 31.13
CA PHE A 108 43.03 -8.65 32.41
C PHE A 108 42.86 -10.10 32.86
N LEU A 109 42.43 -10.98 31.97
CA LEU A 109 42.27 -12.40 32.27
C LEU A 109 43.62 -13.11 32.39
N ARG A 110 44.63 -12.77 31.58
CA ARG A 110 46.00 -13.26 31.76
C ARG A 110 46.56 -12.90 33.14
N GLN A 111 46.16 -11.77 33.72
CA GLN A 111 46.59 -11.35 35.06
C GLN A 111 45.76 -11.98 36.20
N TYR A 112 44.45 -12.18 36.02
CA TYR A 112 43.52 -12.50 37.12
C TYR A 112 42.67 -13.78 36.94
N GLN A 113 42.76 -14.51 35.83
CA GLN A 113 41.91 -15.69 35.57
C GLN A 113 42.08 -16.81 36.61
N ASP A 114 43.27 -17.04 37.14
CA ASP A 114 43.45 -18.08 38.17
C ASP A 114 42.81 -17.72 39.51
N GLU A 115 42.66 -16.43 39.83
CA GLU A 115 41.95 -15.96 41.03
C GLU A 115 40.43 -15.89 40.82
N LEU A 116 39.98 -15.47 39.63
CA LEU A 116 38.56 -15.28 39.31
C LEU A 116 37.85 -16.57 38.85
N PHE A 117 38.53 -17.38 38.04
CA PHE A 117 37.96 -18.53 37.30
C PHE A 117 38.96 -19.70 37.20
N PRO A 118 39.37 -20.30 38.34
CA PRO A 118 40.43 -21.31 38.38
C PRO A 118 40.10 -22.53 37.51
N GLY A 119 40.99 -22.82 36.55
CA GLY A 119 40.89 -24.00 35.68
C GLY A 119 39.86 -23.91 34.55
N THR A 120 39.20 -22.77 34.34
CA THR A 120 38.25 -22.57 33.23
C THR A 120 38.98 -22.30 31.92
N PRO A 121 38.63 -23.00 30.80
CA PRO A 121 39.14 -22.70 29.46
C PRO A 121 38.84 -21.26 29.00
N LEU A 122 39.80 -20.65 28.29
CA LEU A 122 39.68 -19.31 27.72
C LEU A 122 39.90 -19.32 26.20
N VAL A 123 38.98 -18.65 25.47
CA VAL A 123 39.11 -18.38 24.04
C VAL A 123 39.17 -16.86 23.82
N PHE A 124 40.29 -16.34 23.30
CA PHE A 124 40.43 -14.92 22.98
C PHE A 124 40.13 -14.61 21.50
N CYS A 125 39.84 -13.35 21.21
CA CYS A 125 39.63 -12.79 19.87
C CYS A 125 39.97 -11.29 19.84
N GLY A 126 40.16 -10.70 18.66
CA GLY A 126 40.51 -9.29 18.49
C GLY A 126 41.88 -8.93 19.06
N VAL A 127 42.74 -9.92 19.34
CA VAL A 127 44.05 -9.66 19.98
C VAL A 127 45.07 -9.30 18.91
N ASN A 128 45.60 -8.09 19.02
CA ASN A 128 46.57 -7.49 18.10
C ASN A 128 48.01 -7.60 18.65
N ASP A 129 49.01 -7.62 17.76
CA ASP A 129 50.46 -7.66 18.07
C ASP A 129 50.84 -8.74 19.12
N PHE A 130 50.30 -9.95 18.93
CA PHE A 130 50.44 -11.06 19.87
C PHE A 130 51.85 -11.66 19.86
N HIS A 131 52.38 -11.95 21.06
CA HIS A 131 53.64 -12.68 21.22
C HIS A 131 53.39 -14.06 21.87
N PRO A 132 53.90 -15.18 21.29
CA PRO A 132 53.72 -16.53 21.85
C PRO A 132 54.18 -16.69 23.30
N GLU A 133 55.14 -15.87 23.75
CA GLU A 133 55.61 -15.83 25.14
C GLU A 133 54.51 -15.44 26.14
N TRP A 134 53.45 -14.74 25.72
CA TRP A 134 52.34 -14.34 26.59
C TRP A 134 51.50 -15.54 27.07
N LEU A 135 51.59 -16.69 26.42
CA LEU A 135 50.94 -17.93 26.86
C LEU A 135 51.81 -18.76 27.82
N ALA A 136 53.06 -18.36 28.08
CA ALA A 136 53.92 -19.04 29.03
C ALA A 136 53.34 -18.96 30.45
N GLY A 137 52.77 -20.07 30.92
CA GLY A 137 52.06 -20.16 32.21
C GLY A 137 50.54 -20.32 32.09
N HIS A 138 49.94 -20.13 30.91
CA HIS A 138 48.49 -20.18 30.70
C HIS A 138 48.09 -21.28 29.70
N PRO A 139 48.19 -22.57 30.08
CA PRO A 139 47.93 -23.71 29.17
C PRO A 139 46.45 -23.87 28.75
N ASN A 140 45.53 -23.14 29.39
CA ASN A 140 44.09 -23.16 29.12
C ASN A 140 43.63 -22.06 28.16
N PHE A 141 44.56 -21.33 27.53
CA PHE A 141 44.27 -20.23 26.62
C PHE A 141 44.46 -20.67 25.16
N THR A 142 43.45 -20.42 24.33
CA THR A 142 43.50 -20.52 22.86
C THR A 142 42.72 -19.35 22.26
N GLY A 143 42.65 -19.19 20.94
CA GLY A 143 41.89 -18.10 20.35
C GLY A 143 42.16 -17.81 18.89
N VAL A 144 41.59 -16.69 18.43
CA VAL A 144 41.77 -16.10 17.11
C VAL A 144 42.54 -14.79 17.26
N LEU A 145 43.46 -14.49 16.34
CA LEU A 145 44.22 -13.25 16.30
C LEU A 145 43.67 -12.29 15.25
N GLU A 146 43.73 -10.99 15.56
CA GLU A 146 43.39 -9.91 14.63
C GLU A 146 44.61 -9.60 13.73
N GLU A 147 44.85 -10.48 12.75
CA GLU A 147 45.90 -10.32 11.73
C GLU A 147 45.28 -10.08 10.33
N PRO A 148 44.81 -8.85 10.03
CA PRO A 148 44.22 -8.52 8.74
C PRO A 148 45.25 -8.57 7.59
N ASP A 149 44.83 -9.02 6.40
CA ASP A 149 45.68 -9.07 5.19
C ASP A 149 45.85 -7.68 4.53
N ILE A 150 46.50 -6.78 5.26
CA ILE A 150 46.87 -5.43 4.83
C ILE A 150 47.69 -5.47 3.54
N ARG A 151 48.57 -6.48 3.38
CA ARG A 151 49.45 -6.62 2.22
C ARG A 151 48.64 -6.81 0.93
N GLU A 152 47.73 -7.78 0.91
CA GLU A 152 46.90 -8.05 -0.27
C GLU A 152 46.02 -6.83 -0.62
N THR A 153 45.48 -6.15 0.39
CA THR A 153 44.71 -4.91 0.17
C THR A 153 45.55 -3.78 -0.43
N LEU A 154 46.83 -3.63 -0.06
CA LEU A 154 47.73 -2.65 -0.68
C LEU A 154 48.23 -3.06 -2.09
N GLU A 155 48.40 -4.35 -2.36
CA GLU A 155 48.66 -4.85 -3.72
C GLU A 155 47.46 -4.58 -4.65
N LEU A 156 46.23 -4.77 -4.17
CA LEU A 156 45.01 -4.40 -4.89
C LEU A 156 44.92 -2.89 -5.13
N ALA A 157 45.24 -2.05 -4.13
CA ALA A 157 45.27 -0.60 -4.30
C ALA A 157 46.23 -0.15 -5.41
N LEU A 158 47.44 -0.72 -5.46
CA LEU A 158 48.40 -0.48 -6.55
C LEU A 158 47.96 -1.05 -7.91
N ARG A 159 47.25 -2.19 -7.92
CA ARG A 159 46.67 -2.77 -9.16
C ARG A 159 45.56 -1.89 -9.73
N PHE A 160 44.78 -1.24 -8.88
CA PHE A 160 43.73 -0.31 -9.29
C PHE A 160 44.30 1.07 -9.68
N HIS A 161 45.37 1.52 -9.01
CA HIS A 161 45.96 2.85 -9.17
C HIS A 161 47.50 2.80 -9.36
N PRO A 162 48.01 2.30 -10.50
CA PRO A 162 49.45 2.10 -10.71
C PRO A 162 50.29 3.39 -10.72
N ASP A 163 49.65 4.54 -10.96
CA ASP A 163 50.32 5.86 -11.00
C ASP A 163 50.40 6.53 -9.61
N ARG A 164 49.68 6.03 -8.61
CA ARG A 164 49.67 6.58 -7.24
C ARG A 164 50.80 5.97 -6.41
N ARG A 165 51.61 6.82 -5.78
CA ARG A 165 52.86 6.41 -5.09
C ARG A 165 52.95 6.85 -3.64
N ARG A 166 52.04 7.68 -3.14
CA ARG A 166 52.01 8.09 -1.73
C ARG A 166 50.83 7.45 -1.01
N LEU A 167 51.10 6.89 0.18
CA LEU A 167 50.09 6.36 1.08
C LEU A 167 50.11 7.17 2.39
N ILE A 168 49.09 8.00 2.58
CA ILE A 168 48.87 8.76 3.81
C ILE A 168 48.16 7.83 4.79
N VAL A 169 48.76 7.57 5.94
CA VAL A 169 48.19 6.72 7.00
C VAL A 169 47.66 7.62 8.10
N PHE A 170 46.36 7.56 8.39
CA PHE A 170 45.76 8.24 9.55
C PHE A 170 45.47 7.22 10.66
N GLY A 171 45.93 7.51 11.87
CA GLY A 171 45.77 6.67 13.05
C GLY A 171 45.72 7.45 14.36
N ASP A 172 45.60 6.73 15.48
CA ASP A 172 45.65 7.31 16.83
C ASP A 172 46.79 6.72 17.69
N SER A 173 46.94 7.28 18.90
CA SER A 173 47.91 6.83 19.89
C SER A 173 47.36 5.78 20.86
N SER A 174 46.25 5.10 20.52
CA SER A 174 45.72 4.01 21.34
C SER A 174 46.59 2.75 21.22
N VAL A 175 46.45 1.82 22.17
CA VAL A 175 47.17 0.53 22.13
C VAL A 175 46.86 -0.23 20.83
N THR A 176 45.59 -0.29 20.43
CA THR A 176 45.16 -0.94 19.18
C THR A 176 45.63 -0.17 17.94
N GLY A 177 45.52 1.17 17.92
CA GLY A 177 46.00 1.98 16.80
C GLY A 177 47.51 1.87 16.58
N LEU A 178 48.29 1.79 17.66
CA LEU A 178 49.74 1.55 17.60
C LEU A 178 50.06 0.13 17.12
N ALA A 179 49.33 -0.89 17.60
CA ALA A 179 49.49 -2.28 17.15
C ALA A 179 49.21 -2.43 15.63
N ILE A 180 48.13 -1.82 15.15
CA ILE A 180 47.81 -1.77 13.72
C ILE A 180 48.88 -1.01 12.92
N SER A 181 49.35 0.13 13.43
CA SER A 181 50.48 0.86 12.83
C SER A 181 51.75 0.02 12.77
N ASN A 182 52.02 -0.84 13.77
CA ASN A 182 53.13 -1.79 13.74
C ASN A 182 52.94 -2.87 12.67
N GLN A 183 51.74 -3.44 12.52
CA GLN A 183 51.41 -4.38 11.44
C GLN A 183 51.65 -3.75 10.06
N LEU A 184 51.22 -2.49 9.85
CA LEU A 184 51.43 -1.77 8.60
C LEU A 184 52.94 -1.49 8.34
N ARG A 185 53.69 -1.08 9.37
CA ARG A 185 55.16 -0.91 9.30
C ARG A 185 55.92 -2.22 9.03
N ALA A 186 55.40 -3.37 9.46
CA ALA A 186 55.98 -4.67 9.15
C ALA A 186 55.79 -5.06 7.65
N VAL A 187 54.76 -4.52 7.01
CA VAL A 187 54.45 -4.74 5.59
C VAL A 187 55.14 -3.72 4.67
N GLU A 188 55.40 -2.50 5.14
CA GLU A 188 56.06 -1.39 4.41
C GLU A 188 57.33 -1.80 3.60
N PRO A 189 58.27 -2.62 4.11
CA PRO A 189 59.44 -3.06 3.35
C PRO A 189 59.13 -3.81 2.05
N ALA A 190 57.97 -4.48 1.95
CA ALA A 190 57.54 -5.19 0.73
C ALA A 190 57.15 -4.22 -0.42
N PHE A 191 56.85 -2.96 -0.08
CA PHE A 191 56.44 -1.92 -1.02
C PHE A 191 57.54 -0.86 -1.27
N ALA A 192 58.75 -1.08 -0.76
CA ALA A 192 59.88 -0.17 -0.93
C ALA A 192 60.13 0.18 -2.41
N GLY A 193 60.08 1.47 -2.75
CA GLY A 193 60.23 1.97 -4.12
C GLY A 193 58.96 1.91 -4.99
N ARG A 194 57.86 1.33 -4.49
CA ARG A 194 56.51 1.35 -5.11
C ARG A 194 55.58 2.32 -4.40
N LEU A 195 55.61 2.34 -3.06
CA LEU A 195 54.87 3.27 -2.21
C LEU A 195 55.81 4.02 -1.25
N HIS A 196 55.44 5.26 -0.93
CA HIS A 196 55.99 6.08 0.14
C HIS A 196 54.93 6.25 1.23
N PHE A 197 55.23 5.82 2.46
CA PHE A 197 54.30 5.81 3.58
C PHE A 197 54.49 7.08 4.43
N GLU A 198 53.40 7.81 4.67
CA GLU A 198 53.39 9.04 5.47
C GLU A 198 52.39 8.88 6.63
N TYR A 199 52.91 8.64 7.83
CA TYR A 199 52.09 8.40 9.03
C TYR A 199 51.70 9.73 9.70
N GLN A 200 50.40 9.90 9.94
CA GLN A 200 49.81 11.06 10.58
C GLN A 200 48.93 10.61 11.75
N ASP A 201 49.58 10.40 12.89
CA ASP A 201 48.96 9.90 14.09
C ASP A 201 48.42 11.04 14.97
N ASN A 202 47.27 10.83 15.62
CA ASN A 202 46.74 11.66 16.71
C ASN A 202 46.43 13.13 16.30
N LEU A 203 45.88 13.32 15.10
CA LEU A 203 45.35 14.60 14.61
C LEU A 203 43.88 14.80 15.01
N ALA A 204 43.47 16.05 15.21
CA ALA A 204 42.06 16.42 15.34
C ALA A 204 41.33 16.26 13.99
N LEU A 205 40.02 15.96 13.99
CA LEU A 205 39.25 15.73 12.77
C LEU A 205 39.34 16.93 11.82
N ALA A 206 39.29 18.16 12.33
CA ALA A 206 39.48 19.36 11.53
C ALA A 206 40.84 19.41 10.81
N GLN A 207 41.92 18.96 11.46
CA GLN A 207 43.26 18.91 10.88
C GLN A 207 43.37 17.81 9.82
N ILE A 208 42.70 16.67 10.03
CA ILE A 208 42.57 15.61 9.02
C ILE A 208 41.83 16.16 7.80
N LEU A 209 40.69 16.84 7.98
CA LEU A 209 39.91 17.43 6.88
C LEU A 209 40.70 18.48 6.10
N ASP A 210 41.45 19.37 6.77
CA ASP A 210 42.32 20.34 6.09
C ASP A 210 43.49 19.65 5.35
N THR A 211 44.03 18.56 5.89
CA THR A 211 45.06 17.77 5.20
C THR A 211 44.49 17.11 3.93
N VAL A 212 43.35 16.43 4.01
CA VAL A 212 42.82 15.64 2.87
C VAL A 212 42.26 16.48 1.73
N ARG A 213 41.91 17.75 2.00
CA ARG A 213 41.59 18.76 0.96
C ARG A 213 42.80 19.19 0.13
N GLY A 214 43.99 19.13 0.72
CA GLY A 214 45.26 19.51 0.09
C GLY A 214 46.01 18.35 -0.55
N LEU A 215 45.44 17.12 -0.54
CA LEU A 215 46.14 15.95 -1.05
C LEU A 215 46.26 15.96 -2.59
N PRO A 216 47.44 15.62 -3.12
CA PRO A 216 47.69 15.57 -4.55
C PRO A 216 47.20 14.26 -5.19
N ASP A 217 47.01 14.29 -6.51
CA ASP A 217 46.42 13.17 -7.29
C ASP A 217 47.23 11.87 -7.27
N ASP A 218 48.50 11.87 -6.86
CA ASP A 218 49.34 10.68 -6.70
C ASP A 218 49.24 10.03 -5.30
N ALA A 219 48.41 10.58 -4.40
CA ALA A 219 48.18 10.07 -3.06
C ALA A 219 47.01 9.07 -2.98
N MET A 220 47.07 8.21 -1.98
CA MET A 220 46.00 7.33 -1.49
C MET A 220 45.96 7.44 0.04
N ILE A 221 44.81 7.18 0.65
CA ILE A 221 44.65 7.17 2.11
C ILE A 221 44.54 5.73 2.60
N PHE A 222 45.23 5.39 3.69
CA PHE A 222 44.94 4.22 4.52
C PHE A 222 44.42 4.70 5.88
N LEU A 223 43.18 4.34 6.24
CA LEU A 223 42.59 4.73 7.51
C LEU A 223 42.64 3.58 8.51
N ILE A 224 43.33 3.79 9.63
CA ILE A 224 43.28 2.92 10.81
C ILE A 224 42.01 3.31 11.61
N PRO A 225 41.23 2.35 12.14
CA PRO A 225 40.04 2.67 12.93
C PRO A 225 40.39 3.30 14.29
N PHE A 226 39.99 4.56 14.49
CA PHE A 226 40.06 5.27 15.78
C PHE A 226 38.75 6.03 16.08
N TYR A 227 38.53 6.37 17.35
CA TYR A 227 37.18 6.76 17.85
C TYR A 227 37.14 8.09 18.62
N LYS A 228 38.14 8.97 18.45
CA LYS A 228 38.29 10.15 19.29
C LYS A 228 39.06 11.29 18.63
N ASP A 229 38.51 12.51 18.73
CA ASP A 229 39.29 13.73 18.55
C ASP A 229 40.04 14.06 19.86
N THR A 230 41.27 14.53 19.73
CA THR A 230 42.07 15.12 20.81
C THR A 230 41.32 16.19 21.64
N GLN A 231 40.27 16.82 21.10
CA GLN A 231 39.46 17.84 21.78
C GLN A 231 38.01 17.40 22.02
N LYS A 232 37.80 16.58 23.06
CA LYS A 232 36.51 16.23 23.73
C LYS A 232 35.42 15.53 22.92
N ASP A 233 35.31 15.74 21.62
CA ASP A 233 34.25 15.16 20.79
C ASP A 233 34.57 13.71 20.39
N VAL A 234 33.55 12.87 20.41
CA VAL A 234 33.63 11.44 20.09
C VAL A 234 32.94 11.22 18.76
N TYR A 235 33.73 10.99 17.71
CA TYR A 235 33.25 10.62 16.38
C TYR A 235 33.41 9.12 16.18
N SER A 236 32.41 8.47 15.59
CA SER A 236 32.54 7.10 15.12
C SER A 236 33.47 7.03 13.90
N VAL A 237 34.10 5.86 13.69
CA VAL A 237 34.95 5.60 12.51
C VAL A 237 34.20 5.93 11.21
N ASN A 238 32.91 5.60 11.15
CA ASN A 238 32.07 5.82 9.96
C ASN A 238 31.82 7.32 9.70
N GLU A 239 31.64 8.14 10.73
CA GLU A 239 31.53 9.60 10.60
C GLU A 239 32.85 10.23 10.15
N VAL A 240 33.99 9.78 10.72
CA VAL A 240 35.32 10.21 10.28
C VAL A 240 35.56 9.86 8.81
N LEU A 241 35.21 8.64 8.40
CA LEU A 241 35.41 8.15 7.03
C LEU A 241 34.52 8.90 6.03
N ALA A 242 33.24 9.10 6.36
CA ALA A 242 32.33 9.89 5.56
C ALA A 242 32.78 11.36 5.44
N ALA A 243 33.30 11.95 6.52
CA ALA A 243 33.82 13.32 6.51
C ALA A 243 35.10 13.46 5.66
N ILE A 244 36.05 12.53 5.80
CA ILE A 244 37.24 12.45 4.93
C ILE A 244 36.82 12.31 3.47
N ARG A 245 35.90 11.38 3.19
CA ARG A 245 35.42 11.08 1.84
C ARG A 245 34.67 12.25 1.19
N ALA A 246 33.92 13.03 1.97
CA ALA A 246 33.26 14.24 1.49
C ALA A 246 34.22 15.41 1.22
N ASN A 247 35.46 15.36 1.72
CA ASN A 247 36.47 16.41 1.60
C ASN A 247 37.70 15.97 0.77
N SER A 248 37.68 14.79 0.15
CA SER A 248 38.79 14.27 -0.63
C SER A 248 38.35 13.34 -1.77
N ASP A 249 38.96 13.53 -2.94
CA ASP A 249 38.72 12.72 -4.13
C ASP A 249 39.70 11.56 -4.29
N VAL A 250 40.72 11.44 -3.43
CA VAL A 250 41.66 10.31 -3.49
C VAL A 250 41.01 8.98 -3.09
N PRO A 251 41.56 7.82 -3.51
CA PRO A 251 41.15 6.52 -3.02
C PRO A 251 41.42 6.36 -1.52
N ILE A 252 40.46 5.78 -0.79
CA ILE A 252 40.57 5.46 0.63
C ILE A 252 40.53 3.94 0.78
N TYR A 253 41.51 3.39 1.48
CA TYR A 253 41.62 1.97 1.80
C TYR A 253 41.66 1.77 3.31
N SER A 254 41.26 0.58 3.74
CA SER A 254 41.40 0.07 5.09
C SER A 254 41.27 -1.46 5.04
N ALA A 255 41.62 -2.16 6.12
CA ALA A 255 41.62 -3.62 6.14
C ALA A 255 40.43 -4.26 6.90
N TRP A 256 39.53 -3.47 7.49
CA TRP A 256 38.37 -3.98 8.23
C TRP A 256 37.07 -3.86 7.43
N GLN A 257 36.25 -4.91 7.47
CA GLN A 257 34.98 -4.98 6.72
C GLN A 257 33.95 -3.96 7.22
N PHE A 258 33.90 -3.68 8.52
CA PHE A 258 32.89 -2.78 9.12
C PHE A 258 32.95 -1.34 8.59
N MET A 259 34.11 -0.93 8.04
CA MET A 259 34.36 0.39 7.45
C MET A 259 33.88 0.49 5.98
N LEU A 260 33.53 -0.64 5.36
CA LEU A 260 32.98 -0.69 4.00
C LEU A 260 31.59 -0.01 3.94
N GLY A 261 31.24 0.58 2.79
CA GLY A 261 29.98 1.32 2.63
C GLY A 261 30.04 2.79 3.05
N HIS A 262 31.12 3.22 3.73
CA HIS A 262 31.28 4.57 4.28
C HIS A 262 32.30 5.44 3.51
N GLY A 263 32.93 4.90 2.45
CA GLY A 263 33.85 5.64 1.59
C GLY A 263 35.18 4.94 1.24
N ILE A 264 35.46 3.75 1.78
CA ILE A 264 36.59 2.93 1.31
C ILE A 264 36.24 2.17 0.02
N VAL A 265 37.25 1.90 -0.80
CA VAL A 265 37.11 1.09 -2.02
C VAL A 265 36.79 -0.38 -1.71
N GLY A 266 37.35 -0.87 -0.60
CA GLY A 266 37.37 -2.28 -0.22
C GLY A 266 38.71 -2.95 -0.53
N GLY A 267 38.75 -4.27 -0.45
CA GLY A 267 40.00 -5.04 -0.48
C GLY A 267 39.78 -6.48 -0.05
N ARG A 268 40.83 -7.08 0.52
CA ARG A 268 40.71 -8.31 1.31
C ARG A 268 40.49 -7.89 2.77
N LEU A 269 39.24 -7.99 3.22
CA LEU A 269 38.80 -7.33 4.45
C LEU A 269 38.55 -8.34 5.58
N HIS A 270 39.02 -7.95 6.76
CA HIS A 270 38.89 -8.68 8.01
C HIS A 270 37.50 -8.49 8.63
N SER A 271 36.88 -9.58 9.06
CA SER A 271 35.46 -9.64 9.39
C SER A 271 35.20 -10.05 10.84
N GLY A 272 34.66 -9.14 11.64
CA GLY A 272 34.36 -9.41 13.05
C GLY A 272 33.33 -10.52 13.22
N ILE A 273 32.37 -10.63 12.29
CA ILE A 273 31.35 -11.69 12.29
C ILE A 273 31.99 -13.07 12.08
N GLU A 274 32.92 -13.23 11.12
CA GLU A 274 33.60 -14.51 10.91
C GLU A 274 34.60 -14.83 12.03
N GLU A 275 35.28 -13.82 12.59
CA GLU A 275 36.10 -14.01 13.79
C GLU A 275 35.25 -14.51 14.98
N GLY A 276 34.15 -13.83 15.28
CA GLY A 276 33.21 -14.26 16.33
C GLY A 276 32.63 -15.65 16.07
N ARG A 277 32.38 -16.02 14.81
CA ARG A 277 31.94 -17.37 14.43
C ARG A 277 33.01 -18.42 14.70
N LEU A 278 34.28 -18.14 14.37
CA LEU A 278 35.42 -19.02 14.68
C LEU A 278 35.61 -19.20 16.20
N VAL A 279 35.43 -18.14 16.97
CA VAL A 279 35.45 -18.18 18.45
C VAL A 279 34.35 -19.08 18.99
N ALA A 280 33.13 -18.98 18.45
CA ALA A 280 32.03 -19.88 18.81
C ALA A 280 32.32 -21.35 18.40
N ASP A 281 32.85 -21.59 17.20
CA ASP A 281 33.26 -22.93 16.75
C ASP A 281 34.36 -23.54 17.65
N MET A 282 35.25 -22.72 18.22
CA MET A 282 36.28 -23.14 19.18
C MET A 282 35.68 -23.40 20.57
N ALA A 283 34.84 -22.48 21.06
CA ALA A 283 34.14 -22.63 22.33
C ALA A 283 33.25 -23.90 22.33
N GLU A 284 32.54 -24.18 21.24
CA GLU A 284 31.75 -25.39 21.11
C GLU A 284 32.60 -26.67 21.19
N LYS A 285 33.79 -26.72 20.57
CA LYS A 285 34.69 -27.87 20.69
C LYS A 285 35.11 -28.09 22.15
N ILE A 286 35.40 -27.03 22.89
CA ILE A 286 35.70 -27.09 24.33
C ILE A 286 34.47 -27.60 25.12
N LEU A 287 33.27 -27.10 24.82
CA LEU A 287 32.01 -27.56 25.46
C LEU A 287 31.72 -29.05 25.18
N ARG A 288 32.13 -29.57 24.01
CA ARG A 288 32.11 -31.01 23.65
C ARG A 288 33.22 -31.83 24.32
N GLY A 289 34.14 -31.21 25.05
CA GLY A 289 35.21 -31.86 25.81
C GLY A 289 36.56 -31.96 25.09
N THR A 290 36.79 -31.24 24.00
CA THR A 290 38.13 -31.13 23.38
C THR A 290 39.07 -30.35 24.31
N PRO A 291 40.25 -30.90 24.68
CA PRO A 291 41.27 -30.16 25.44
C PRO A 291 41.75 -28.92 24.71
N VAL A 292 41.98 -27.81 25.43
CA VAL A 292 42.49 -26.56 24.85
C VAL A 292 43.83 -26.76 24.14
N ALA A 293 44.70 -27.63 24.67
CA ALA A 293 46.00 -27.96 24.08
C ALA A 293 45.92 -28.59 22.66
N ASP A 294 44.76 -29.15 22.28
CA ASP A 294 44.52 -29.72 20.95
C ASP A 294 43.93 -28.69 19.96
N LEU A 295 43.61 -27.47 20.42
CA LEU A 295 43.04 -26.40 19.62
C LEU A 295 44.11 -25.37 19.19
N PRO A 296 44.39 -25.21 17.89
CA PRO A 296 45.37 -24.26 17.41
C PRO A 296 44.91 -22.82 17.63
N ILE A 297 45.86 -21.92 17.84
CA ILE A 297 45.64 -20.48 17.70
C ILE A 297 45.42 -20.19 16.21
N VAL A 298 44.30 -19.54 15.88
CA VAL A 298 43.95 -19.22 14.49
C VAL A 298 44.51 -17.84 14.16
N THR A 299 45.50 -17.80 13.27
CA THR A 299 46.14 -16.54 12.83
C THR A 299 45.65 -16.06 11.46
N GLN A 300 44.90 -16.89 10.73
CA GLN A 300 44.29 -16.52 9.45
C GLN A 300 42.79 -16.80 9.51
N THR A 301 42.01 -15.72 9.52
CA THR A 301 40.57 -15.74 9.28
C THR A 301 40.28 -15.93 7.79
N ASN A 302 39.04 -16.27 7.46
CA ASN A 302 38.60 -16.54 6.09
C ASN A 302 38.30 -15.23 5.33
N ASP A 303 39.25 -14.27 5.36
CA ASP A 303 39.08 -12.92 4.84
C ASP A 303 38.77 -12.94 3.34
N THR A 304 37.60 -12.41 3.00
CA THR A 304 37.05 -12.41 1.64
C THR A 304 37.36 -11.11 0.92
N TYR A 305 37.40 -11.16 -0.41
CA TYR A 305 37.48 -9.97 -1.23
C TYR A 305 36.11 -9.29 -1.28
N ILE A 306 35.98 -8.09 -0.71
CA ILE A 306 34.73 -7.32 -0.75
C ILE A 306 35.03 -5.88 -1.17
N PHE A 307 34.25 -5.36 -2.12
CA PHE A 307 34.40 -4.01 -2.66
C PHE A 307 33.08 -3.24 -2.68
N ASP A 308 33.17 -1.91 -2.58
CA ASP A 308 32.01 -1.03 -2.73
C ASP A 308 31.84 -0.60 -4.20
N PHE A 309 30.75 -1.03 -4.83
CA PHE A 309 30.46 -0.73 -6.23
C PHE A 309 30.39 0.78 -6.52
N LYS A 310 29.90 1.60 -5.57
CA LYS A 310 29.81 3.06 -5.75
C LYS A 310 31.19 3.70 -5.87
N GLU A 311 32.11 3.30 -5.00
CA GLU A 311 33.48 3.82 -4.98
C GLU A 311 34.31 3.25 -6.14
N MET A 312 34.08 1.99 -6.54
CA MET A 312 34.64 1.44 -7.78
C MET A 312 34.24 2.26 -9.02
N VAL A 313 32.94 2.53 -9.20
CA VAL A 313 32.43 3.31 -10.34
C VAL A 313 33.02 4.72 -10.33
N ARG A 314 33.07 5.38 -9.17
CA ARG A 314 33.70 6.72 -9.04
C ARG A 314 35.15 6.74 -9.48
N LEU A 315 35.92 5.74 -9.06
CA LEU A 315 37.36 5.65 -9.30
C LEU A 315 37.73 4.99 -10.64
N GLY A 316 36.74 4.65 -11.48
CA GLY A 316 36.97 3.99 -12.77
C GLY A 316 37.54 2.57 -12.64
N ILE A 317 37.26 1.89 -11.54
CA ILE A 317 37.69 0.50 -11.29
C ILE A 317 36.68 -0.44 -11.93
N THR A 318 37.10 -1.13 -12.98
CA THR A 318 36.29 -2.07 -13.74
C THR A 318 36.42 -3.49 -13.18
N SER A 319 35.36 -4.31 -13.32
CA SER A 319 35.25 -5.63 -12.68
C SER A 319 36.26 -6.67 -13.17
N ASP A 320 36.88 -6.47 -14.34
CA ASP A 320 37.99 -7.29 -14.86
C ASP A 320 39.28 -7.16 -14.05
N LYS A 321 39.43 -6.07 -13.28
CA LYS A 321 40.58 -5.86 -12.39
C LYS A 321 40.45 -6.58 -11.05
N LEU A 322 39.27 -7.09 -10.71
CA LEU A 322 39.03 -7.74 -9.42
C LEU A 322 39.64 -9.16 -9.35
N PRO A 323 40.02 -9.64 -8.14
CA PRO A 323 40.43 -11.03 -7.91
C PRO A 323 39.22 -11.98 -7.98
N SER A 324 39.42 -13.27 -8.25
CA SER A 324 38.32 -14.25 -8.28
C SER A 324 37.75 -14.51 -6.88
N GLY A 325 36.42 -14.63 -6.78
CA GLY A 325 35.71 -14.87 -5.51
C GLY A 325 35.41 -13.61 -4.70
N PHE A 326 35.18 -12.49 -5.38
CA PHE A 326 34.81 -11.22 -4.78
C PHE A 326 33.31 -11.09 -4.53
N THR A 327 32.94 -10.26 -3.57
CA THR A 327 31.57 -9.79 -3.32
C THR A 327 31.49 -8.28 -3.55
N LEU A 328 30.41 -7.81 -4.16
CA LEU A 328 30.10 -6.38 -4.28
C LEU A 328 29.02 -6.00 -3.28
N ILE A 329 29.23 -4.90 -2.57
CA ILE A 329 28.13 -4.17 -1.91
C ILE A 329 27.72 -2.99 -2.78
N ASN A 330 26.52 -2.44 -2.53
CA ASN A 330 25.96 -1.30 -3.26
C ASN A 330 25.81 -1.48 -4.79
N GLU A 331 25.88 -2.72 -5.30
CA GLU A 331 25.58 -3.01 -6.70
C GLU A 331 24.10 -2.69 -7.01
N PRO A 332 23.77 -2.00 -8.11
CA PRO A 332 22.39 -1.74 -8.49
C PRO A 332 21.69 -3.05 -8.87
N TYR A 333 20.84 -3.54 -7.98
CA TYR A 333 20.08 -4.79 -8.13
C TYR A 333 19.48 -4.96 -9.55
N PRO A 334 19.95 -5.94 -10.33
CA PRO A 334 19.29 -6.31 -11.57
C PRO A 334 17.91 -6.88 -11.27
N PHE A 335 16.87 -6.34 -11.88
CA PHE A 335 15.46 -6.72 -11.69
C PHE A 335 15.19 -8.23 -11.89
N TYR A 336 16.08 -8.94 -12.59
CA TYR A 336 15.99 -10.37 -12.89
C TYR A 336 16.39 -11.32 -11.75
N HIS A 337 16.84 -10.82 -10.59
CA HIS A 337 17.15 -11.67 -9.42
C HIS A 337 15.96 -11.95 -8.49
N ILE A 338 14.73 -11.62 -8.89
CA ILE A 338 13.54 -12.28 -8.35
C ILE A 338 13.71 -13.79 -8.57
N ASN A 339 13.49 -14.60 -7.52
CA ASN A 339 13.56 -16.06 -7.59
C ASN A 339 12.89 -16.57 -8.88
N ILE A 340 13.65 -17.22 -9.75
CA ILE A 340 13.21 -17.63 -11.09
C ILE A 340 11.92 -18.45 -11.03
N ALA A 341 11.71 -19.25 -9.98
CA ALA A 341 10.47 -19.99 -9.77
C ALA A 341 9.27 -19.04 -9.49
N VAL A 342 9.46 -18.00 -8.67
CA VAL A 342 8.44 -16.98 -8.37
C VAL A 342 8.12 -16.14 -9.61
N PHE A 343 9.15 -15.72 -10.37
CA PHE A 343 8.97 -14.98 -11.63
C PHE A 343 8.14 -15.79 -12.64
N TRP A 344 8.51 -17.06 -12.89
CA TRP A 344 7.73 -17.93 -13.78
C TRP A 344 6.32 -18.24 -13.25
N THR A 345 6.15 -18.37 -11.93
CA THR A 345 4.82 -18.55 -11.31
C THR A 345 3.93 -17.34 -11.59
N ILE A 346 4.44 -16.11 -11.42
CA ILE A 346 3.72 -14.87 -11.72
C ILE A 346 3.38 -14.79 -13.22
N ILE A 347 4.34 -15.06 -14.11
CA ILE A 347 4.13 -15.07 -15.57
C ILE A 347 3.04 -16.07 -15.98
N VAL A 348 3.09 -17.31 -15.47
CA VAL A 348 2.10 -18.34 -15.79
C VAL A 348 0.72 -17.99 -15.22
N SER A 349 0.64 -17.50 -13.98
CA SER A 349 -0.62 -17.02 -13.40
C SER A 349 -1.22 -15.85 -14.19
N PHE A 350 -0.39 -14.91 -14.66
CA PHE A 350 -0.83 -13.79 -15.48
C PHE A 350 -1.33 -14.23 -16.86
N LEU A 351 -0.64 -15.18 -17.51
CA LEU A 351 -1.08 -15.76 -18.79
C LEU A 351 -2.42 -16.50 -18.65
N ILE A 352 -2.61 -17.26 -17.57
CA ILE A 352 -3.89 -17.93 -17.27
C ILE A 352 -5.00 -16.89 -17.02
N LEU A 353 -4.72 -15.84 -16.24
CA LEU A 353 -5.69 -14.78 -15.96
C LEU A 353 -6.09 -14.04 -17.24
N CYS A 354 -5.13 -13.68 -18.10
CA CYS A 354 -5.38 -13.06 -19.39
C CYS A 354 -6.18 -13.98 -20.32
N TYR A 355 -5.89 -15.28 -20.35
CA TYR A 355 -6.67 -16.25 -21.14
C TYR A 355 -8.13 -16.34 -20.67
N VAL A 356 -8.36 -16.43 -19.35
CA VAL A 356 -9.72 -16.44 -18.76
C VAL A 356 -10.44 -15.13 -19.05
N MET A 357 -9.76 -13.98 -18.94
CA MET A 357 -10.33 -12.67 -19.25
C MET A 357 -10.73 -12.54 -20.72
N VAL A 358 -9.88 -12.95 -21.65
CA VAL A 358 -10.21 -12.98 -23.09
C VAL A 358 -11.40 -13.91 -23.36
N LEU A 359 -11.47 -15.08 -22.71
CA LEU A 359 -12.57 -16.03 -22.88
C LEU A 359 -13.90 -15.46 -22.35
N LEU A 360 -13.89 -14.80 -21.19
CA LEU A 360 -15.06 -14.11 -20.62
C LEU A 360 -15.54 -12.95 -21.51
N VAL A 361 -14.63 -12.07 -21.95
CA VAL A 361 -14.95 -10.96 -22.87
C VAL A 361 -15.52 -11.49 -24.19
N THR A 362 -14.91 -12.52 -24.77
CA THR A 362 -15.41 -13.16 -26.00
C THR A 362 -16.82 -13.72 -25.82
N ASN A 363 -17.11 -14.34 -24.67
CA ASN A 363 -18.43 -14.88 -24.36
C ASN A 363 -19.49 -13.77 -24.20
N ILE A 364 -19.15 -12.68 -23.50
CA ILE A 364 -20.04 -11.52 -23.32
C ILE A 364 -20.35 -10.86 -24.67
N LEU A 365 -19.34 -10.61 -25.52
CA LEU A 365 -19.53 -10.02 -26.85
C LEU A 365 -20.37 -10.93 -27.76
N ARG A 366 -20.14 -12.25 -27.72
CA ARG A 366 -20.93 -13.22 -28.49
C ARG A 366 -22.39 -13.25 -28.05
N ARG A 367 -22.66 -13.22 -26.74
CA ARG A 367 -24.03 -13.15 -26.20
C ARG A 367 -24.75 -11.87 -26.65
N LYS A 368 -24.09 -10.72 -26.52
CA LYS A 368 -24.67 -9.42 -26.88
C LYS A 368 -25.02 -9.33 -28.38
N SER A 369 -24.13 -9.83 -29.25
CA SER A 369 -24.40 -9.90 -30.70
C SER A 369 -25.58 -10.81 -31.07
N VAL A 370 -25.89 -11.85 -30.28
CA VAL A 370 -27.08 -12.69 -30.50
C VAL A 370 -28.35 -11.99 -30.05
N GLU A 371 -28.34 -11.30 -28.91
CA GLU A 371 -29.50 -10.53 -28.43
C GLU A 371 -29.83 -9.35 -29.38
N GLU A 372 -28.82 -8.66 -29.91
CA GLU A 372 -28.99 -7.61 -30.93
C GLU A 372 -29.57 -8.18 -32.24
N LYS A 373 -29.01 -9.27 -32.78
CA LYS A 373 -29.53 -9.91 -34.01
C LYS A 373 -30.99 -10.37 -33.90
N ILE A 374 -31.43 -10.85 -32.75
CA ILE A 374 -32.84 -11.27 -32.55
C ILE A 374 -33.76 -10.04 -32.54
N LYS A 375 -33.35 -8.93 -31.90
CA LYS A 375 -34.11 -7.67 -31.92
C LYS A 375 -34.18 -7.07 -33.33
N ASP A 376 -33.06 -7.05 -34.04
CA ASP A 376 -32.99 -6.56 -35.42
C ASP A 376 -33.89 -7.39 -36.34
N GLN A 377 -33.89 -8.72 -36.21
CA GLN A 377 -34.77 -9.60 -36.99
C GLN A 377 -36.26 -9.38 -36.70
N LEU A 378 -36.65 -9.20 -35.43
CA LEU A 378 -38.04 -8.91 -35.05
C LEU A 378 -38.49 -7.53 -35.56
N SER A 379 -37.68 -6.49 -35.35
CA SER A 379 -37.94 -5.13 -35.83
C SER A 379 -38.02 -5.08 -37.37
N PHE A 380 -37.15 -5.81 -38.05
CA PHE A 380 -37.18 -5.95 -39.51
C PHE A 380 -38.44 -6.65 -40.00
N LEU A 381 -38.88 -7.74 -39.35
CA LEU A 381 -40.13 -8.43 -39.70
C LEU A 381 -41.37 -7.56 -39.48
N GLU A 382 -41.47 -6.85 -38.34
CA GLU A 382 -42.56 -5.90 -38.11
C GLU A 382 -42.54 -4.75 -39.12
N THR A 383 -41.35 -4.24 -39.46
CA THR A 383 -41.20 -3.18 -40.47
C THR A 383 -41.62 -3.67 -41.85
N LEU A 384 -41.18 -4.85 -42.28
CA LEU A 384 -41.58 -5.46 -43.57
C LEU A 384 -43.10 -5.63 -43.67
N VAL A 385 -43.73 -6.19 -42.63
CA VAL A 385 -45.19 -6.41 -42.63
C VAL A 385 -45.93 -5.07 -42.70
N ASN A 386 -45.43 -4.03 -42.02
CA ASN A 386 -46.02 -2.69 -41.99
C ASN A 386 -45.72 -1.81 -43.22
N THR A 387 -44.66 -2.07 -43.99
CA THR A 387 -44.34 -1.34 -45.23
C THR A 387 -45.02 -1.92 -46.47
N ILE A 388 -45.45 -3.19 -46.43
CA ILE A 388 -46.29 -3.76 -47.48
C ILE A 388 -47.56 -2.91 -47.63
N PRO A 389 -47.81 -2.26 -48.79
CA PRO A 389 -48.93 -1.33 -49.00
C PRO A 389 -50.27 -2.07 -49.22
N ILE A 390 -50.30 -3.35 -48.90
CA ILE A 390 -51.38 -4.31 -49.15
C ILE A 390 -51.99 -4.63 -47.77
N PRO A 391 -53.30 -4.52 -47.56
CA PRO A 391 -53.92 -4.83 -46.27
C PRO A 391 -53.67 -6.28 -45.82
N ILE A 392 -53.05 -6.47 -44.65
CA ILE A 392 -52.77 -7.77 -44.01
C ILE A 392 -53.29 -7.82 -42.56
N TYR A 393 -53.98 -8.90 -42.19
CA TYR A 393 -54.40 -9.21 -40.81
C TYR A 393 -53.99 -10.62 -40.37
N TYR A 394 -53.90 -10.86 -39.06
CA TYR A 394 -53.66 -12.19 -38.48
C TYR A 394 -54.46 -12.45 -37.20
N LYS A 395 -54.92 -13.71 -37.05
CA LYS A 395 -55.76 -14.24 -35.98
C LYS A 395 -55.09 -15.42 -35.27
N ASP A 396 -55.41 -15.67 -34.01
CA ASP A 396 -55.00 -16.88 -33.29
C ASP A 396 -55.88 -18.11 -33.59
N GLY A 397 -55.51 -19.26 -33.04
CA GLY A 397 -56.25 -20.52 -33.17
C GLY A 397 -57.66 -20.53 -32.54
N ALA A 398 -58.05 -19.50 -31.78
CA ALA A 398 -59.43 -19.32 -31.31
C ALA A 398 -60.25 -18.38 -32.22
N GLY A 399 -59.62 -17.79 -33.25
CA GLY A 399 -60.23 -16.84 -34.18
C GLY A 399 -60.09 -15.37 -33.77
N ALA A 400 -59.45 -15.05 -32.65
CA ALA A 400 -59.29 -13.68 -32.20
C ALA A 400 -58.16 -12.96 -32.95
N TYR A 401 -58.34 -11.70 -33.31
CA TYR A 401 -57.31 -10.90 -33.99
C TYR A 401 -56.08 -10.71 -33.10
N ARG A 402 -54.94 -11.24 -33.54
CA ARG A 402 -53.62 -11.08 -32.89
C ARG A 402 -52.87 -9.83 -33.37
N GLY A 403 -53.22 -9.32 -34.55
CA GLY A 403 -52.69 -8.06 -35.06
C GLY A 403 -52.95 -7.84 -36.56
N CYS A 404 -52.46 -6.72 -37.07
CA CYS A 404 -52.60 -6.32 -38.47
C CYS A 404 -51.56 -5.27 -38.84
N ASN A 405 -51.29 -5.13 -40.14
CA ASN A 405 -50.34 -4.17 -40.67
C ASN A 405 -50.94 -2.76 -40.85
N THR A 406 -50.08 -1.77 -41.07
CA THR A 406 -50.48 -0.36 -41.30
C THR A 406 -51.51 -0.21 -42.43
N ALA A 407 -51.37 -0.95 -43.53
CA ALA A 407 -52.29 -0.88 -44.66
C ALA A 407 -53.71 -1.36 -44.29
N PHE A 408 -53.83 -2.43 -43.50
CA PHE A 408 -55.13 -2.93 -43.01
C PHE A 408 -55.77 -1.98 -42.00
N ARG A 409 -54.99 -1.35 -41.11
CA ARG A 409 -55.53 -0.32 -40.19
C ARG A 409 -56.10 0.87 -40.95
N ARG A 410 -55.42 1.32 -42.01
CA ARG A 410 -55.91 2.38 -42.91
C ARG A 410 -57.17 1.95 -43.66
N TRP A 411 -57.19 0.74 -44.22
CA TRP A 411 -58.39 0.18 -44.89
C TRP A 411 -59.60 0.13 -43.95
N CYS A 412 -59.39 -0.15 -42.66
CA CYS A 412 -60.43 -0.18 -41.63
C CYS A 412 -60.71 1.20 -40.98
N GLY A 413 -60.07 2.29 -41.42
CA GLY A 413 -60.29 3.65 -40.90
C GLY A 413 -59.73 3.93 -39.50
N VAL A 414 -58.99 2.98 -38.90
CA VAL A 414 -58.49 3.11 -37.53
C VAL A 414 -57.21 3.95 -37.52
N THR A 415 -57.27 5.12 -36.88
CA THR A 415 -56.16 6.08 -36.82
C THR A 415 -55.79 6.45 -35.37
N GLY A 416 -54.60 6.04 -34.92
CA GLY A 416 -54.05 6.37 -33.60
C GLY A 416 -53.11 5.30 -33.02
N GLU A 417 -52.21 5.69 -32.12
CA GLU A 417 -51.38 4.79 -31.31
C GLU A 417 -52.16 4.27 -30.10
N HIS A 418 -53.05 3.31 -30.33
CA HIS A 418 -53.60 2.46 -29.26
C HIS A 418 -52.82 1.12 -29.18
N PRO A 419 -52.79 0.45 -28.01
CA PRO A 419 -52.03 -0.78 -27.79
C PRO A 419 -52.44 -1.91 -28.76
N PRO A 420 -51.62 -2.99 -28.89
CA PRO A 420 -51.95 -4.12 -29.75
C PRO A 420 -53.33 -4.69 -29.41
N ILE A 421 -53.96 -5.37 -30.38
CA ILE A 421 -55.38 -5.80 -30.37
C ILE A 421 -55.68 -6.91 -29.33
N GLU A 422 -54.76 -7.16 -28.39
CA GLU A 422 -54.94 -8.04 -27.23
C GLU A 422 -55.89 -7.40 -26.19
N GLY A 423 -57.20 -7.44 -26.45
CA GLY A 423 -58.22 -7.13 -25.44
C GLY A 423 -59.54 -6.51 -25.92
N CYS A 424 -59.71 -6.22 -27.21
CA CYS A 424 -60.94 -5.59 -27.72
C CYS A 424 -62.03 -6.61 -28.08
N GLY A 425 -62.76 -7.10 -27.08
CA GLY A 425 -64.02 -7.84 -27.26
C GLY A 425 -65.17 -6.94 -27.70
N GLY A 426 -65.03 -6.29 -28.86
CA GLY A 426 -65.92 -5.22 -29.33
C GLY A 426 -65.81 -4.90 -30.82
N MET A 427 -65.47 -5.89 -31.65
CA MET A 427 -65.53 -5.77 -33.13
C MET A 427 -66.80 -6.40 -33.72
N ASP A 428 -67.77 -6.76 -32.86
CA ASP A 428 -69.08 -7.30 -33.25
C ASP A 428 -69.95 -6.30 -34.03
N ASP A 429 -69.67 -4.99 -33.92
CA ASP A 429 -70.42 -3.89 -34.56
C ASP A 429 -69.72 -3.26 -35.80
N ALA A 430 -68.56 -3.79 -36.23
CA ALA A 430 -67.89 -3.31 -37.45
C ALA A 430 -68.44 -4.02 -38.70
N PRO A 431 -68.82 -3.32 -39.80
CA PRO A 431 -69.38 -3.96 -41.01
C PRO A 431 -68.50 -5.04 -41.67
N LEU A 432 -67.21 -5.04 -41.35
CA LEU A 432 -66.21 -5.99 -41.84
C LEU A 432 -66.22 -7.35 -41.10
N SER A 433 -66.65 -7.45 -39.83
CA SER A 433 -66.44 -8.69 -39.06
C SER A 433 -67.33 -9.85 -39.53
N TRP A 434 -68.63 -9.60 -39.73
CA TRP A 434 -69.60 -10.69 -39.98
C TRP A 434 -69.38 -11.43 -41.32
N SER A 435 -68.81 -10.80 -42.34
CA SER A 435 -68.52 -11.46 -43.63
C SER A 435 -67.18 -12.21 -43.63
N LEU A 436 -66.18 -11.70 -42.91
CA LEU A 436 -64.85 -12.30 -42.80
C LEU A 436 -64.83 -13.50 -41.84
N ASP A 437 -65.50 -13.41 -40.70
CA ASP A 437 -65.39 -14.40 -39.61
C ASP A 437 -66.04 -15.76 -39.93
N VAL A 438 -67.11 -15.80 -40.74
CA VAL A 438 -67.80 -17.06 -41.09
C VAL A 438 -66.92 -17.98 -41.95
N GLU A 439 -66.14 -17.42 -42.88
CA GLU A 439 -65.21 -18.20 -43.70
C GLU A 439 -63.90 -18.50 -42.98
N ASP A 440 -63.36 -17.55 -42.20
CA ASP A 440 -62.14 -17.74 -41.41
C ASP A 440 -62.32 -18.87 -40.37
N ALA A 441 -63.48 -18.96 -39.71
CA ALA A 441 -63.82 -20.05 -38.80
C ALA A 441 -63.93 -21.42 -39.50
N GLY A 442 -64.17 -21.45 -40.81
CA GLY A 442 -64.10 -22.65 -41.64
C GLY A 442 -62.66 -23.11 -41.88
N LEU A 443 -61.76 -22.17 -42.24
CA LEU A 443 -60.33 -22.48 -42.41
C LEU A 443 -59.66 -22.97 -41.12
N LEU A 444 -60.05 -22.47 -39.95
CA LEU A 444 -59.52 -22.94 -38.65
C LEU A 444 -59.94 -24.38 -38.29
N ARG A 445 -60.95 -24.95 -38.97
CA ARG A 445 -61.38 -26.35 -38.78
C ARG A 445 -60.81 -27.29 -39.85
N GLU A 446 -60.66 -26.81 -41.08
CA GLU A 446 -60.01 -27.53 -42.19
C GLU A 446 -58.84 -26.68 -42.72
N PRO A 447 -57.62 -26.87 -42.19
CA PRO A 447 -56.49 -26.01 -42.52
C PRO A 447 -56.08 -26.12 -44.00
N GLY A 448 -55.85 -24.96 -44.62
CA GLY A 448 -55.45 -24.85 -46.02
C GLY A 448 -55.24 -23.39 -46.43
N VAL A 449 -55.13 -23.17 -47.75
CA VAL A 449 -55.08 -21.83 -48.37
C VAL A 449 -56.35 -21.65 -49.19
N ARG A 450 -57.03 -20.50 -49.03
CA ARG A 450 -58.15 -20.10 -49.89
C ARG A 450 -57.86 -18.76 -50.55
N VAL A 451 -58.25 -18.64 -51.81
CA VAL A 451 -58.16 -17.43 -52.61
C VAL A 451 -59.52 -17.19 -53.25
N GLY A 452 -60.05 -15.99 -53.11
CA GLY A 452 -61.31 -15.58 -53.73
C GLY A 452 -61.24 -14.12 -54.14
N GLU A 453 -61.71 -13.81 -55.35
CA GLU A 453 -62.03 -12.43 -55.71
C GLU A 453 -63.39 -12.09 -55.10
N THR A 454 -63.48 -10.95 -54.43
CA THR A 454 -64.71 -10.45 -53.82
C THR A 454 -64.66 -8.93 -53.77
N GLU A 455 -65.82 -8.30 -53.80
CA GLU A 455 -65.91 -6.87 -53.51
C GLU A 455 -65.80 -6.65 -52.00
N ILE A 456 -64.84 -5.81 -51.58
CA ILE A 456 -64.67 -5.40 -50.18
C ILE A 456 -64.77 -3.88 -50.15
N LEU A 457 -65.55 -3.39 -49.18
CA LEU A 457 -65.68 -1.96 -48.90
C LEU A 457 -64.48 -1.48 -48.07
N ASP A 458 -63.96 -0.31 -48.41
CA ASP A 458 -63.02 0.42 -47.56
C ASP A 458 -63.75 1.22 -46.46
N ALA A 459 -62.99 1.93 -45.62
CA ALA A 459 -63.53 2.78 -44.55
C ALA A 459 -64.43 3.93 -45.05
N ASP A 460 -64.23 4.39 -46.29
CA ASP A 460 -65.03 5.44 -46.94
C ASP A 460 -66.23 4.85 -47.71
N ASN A 461 -66.43 3.53 -47.60
CA ASN A 461 -67.54 2.76 -48.17
C ASN A 461 -67.53 2.68 -49.72
N THR A 462 -66.35 2.74 -50.32
CA THR A 462 -66.07 2.53 -51.75
C THR A 462 -65.88 1.04 -52.04
N SER A 463 -66.47 0.52 -53.13
CA SER A 463 -66.24 -0.88 -53.55
C SER A 463 -64.98 -1.01 -54.40
N HIS A 464 -64.05 -1.85 -53.96
CA HIS A 464 -62.87 -2.26 -54.70
C HIS A 464 -63.01 -3.74 -55.10
N SER A 465 -62.69 -4.07 -56.37
CA SER A 465 -62.55 -5.46 -56.80
C SER A 465 -61.24 -5.98 -56.24
N VAL A 466 -61.31 -6.77 -55.16
CA VAL A 466 -60.10 -7.25 -54.46
C VAL A 466 -59.95 -8.76 -54.50
N ILE A 467 -58.72 -9.20 -54.67
CA ILE A 467 -58.35 -10.61 -54.55
C ILE A 467 -57.88 -10.86 -53.12
N LEU A 468 -58.66 -11.65 -52.37
CA LEU A 468 -58.42 -11.97 -50.97
C LEU A 468 -57.75 -13.35 -50.86
N HIS A 469 -56.55 -13.38 -50.27
CA HIS A 469 -55.80 -14.61 -49.96
C HIS A 469 -55.82 -14.86 -48.45
N ARG A 470 -56.16 -16.09 -48.01
CA ARG A 470 -56.17 -16.52 -46.60
C ARG A 470 -55.42 -17.84 -46.41
N ALA A 471 -54.66 -17.97 -45.33
CA ALA A 471 -53.90 -19.18 -45.01
C ALA A 471 -53.77 -19.41 -43.49
N VAL A 472 -53.77 -20.69 -43.07
CA VAL A 472 -53.53 -21.11 -41.68
C VAL A 472 -52.03 -21.35 -41.44
N TYR A 473 -51.52 -21.07 -40.24
CA TYR A 473 -50.14 -21.37 -39.83
C TYR A 473 -50.09 -22.18 -38.52
N GLU A 474 -49.08 -23.04 -38.41
CA GLU A 474 -48.86 -23.95 -37.28
C GLU A 474 -47.75 -23.46 -36.34
N SER A 475 -47.82 -23.90 -35.09
CA SER A 475 -46.75 -23.74 -34.11
C SER A 475 -45.62 -24.74 -34.34
N ALA A 476 -44.46 -24.52 -33.71
CA ALA A 476 -43.32 -25.45 -33.74
C ALA A 476 -43.62 -26.86 -33.15
N LYS A 477 -44.84 -27.12 -32.65
CA LYS A 477 -45.30 -28.43 -32.18
C LYS A 477 -46.30 -29.13 -33.13
N GLY A 478 -46.63 -28.52 -34.27
CA GLY A 478 -47.63 -29.05 -35.23
C GLY A 478 -49.09 -28.82 -34.83
N GLU A 479 -49.34 -27.93 -33.87
CA GLU A 479 -50.70 -27.48 -33.52
C GLU A 479 -50.99 -26.17 -34.28
N ILE A 480 -52.21 -26.00 -34.81
CA ILE A 480 -52.66 -24.77 -35.48
C ILE A 480 -52.49 -23.58 -34.53
N ALA A 481 -51.69 -22.60 -34.93
CA ALA A 481 -51.37 -21.42 -34.13
C ALA A 481 -52.24 -20.21 -34.51
N GLY A 482 -52.70 -20.13 -35.76
CA GLY A 482 -53.49 -18.99 -36.25
C GLY A 482 -53.72 -18.97 -37.76
N LEU A 483 -54.22 -17.84 -38.26
CA LEU A 483 -54.52 -17.57 -39.67
C LEU A 483 -54.04 -16.16 -40.07
N VAL A 484 -53.65 -15.99 -41.34
CA VAL A 484 -53.26 -14.71 -41.98
C VAL A 484 -54.12 -14.46 -43.22
N GLY A 485 -54.53 -13.21 -43.46
CA GLY A 485 -55.27 -12.79 -44.66
C GLY A 485 -54.69 -11.53 -45.34
N VAL A 486 -54.81 -11.42 -46.68
CA VAL A 486 -54.17 -10.39 -47.55
C VAL A 486 -55.10 -9.95 -48.71
N LEU A 487 -55.20 -8.64 -49.03
CA LEU A 487 -56.15 -8.06 -50.02
C LEU A 487 -55.45 -7.28 -51.18
N TYR A 488 -55.67 -7.61 -52.47
CA TYR A 488 -55.03 -6.95 -53.66
C TYR A 488 -56.00 -6.20 -54.62
N ASP A 489 -55.64 -5.01 -55.15
CA ASP A 489 -56.34 -4.21 -56.18
C ASP A 489 -55.53 -4.13 -57.51
N VAL A 490 -56.18 -3.98 -58.69
CA VAL A 490 -55.61 -4.31 -60.02
C VAL A 490 -55.97 -3.37 -61.21
N SER A 491 -56.13 -2.05 -61.01
CA SER A 491 -56.88 -1.20 -61.98
C SER A 491 -56.17 -0.55 -63.21
N GLU A 492 -54.85 -0.23 -63.25
CA GLU A 492 -54.30 0.74 -64.27
C GLU A 492 -53.32 0.25 -65.40
N LEU A 493 -52.71 -0.94 -65.33
CA LEU A 493 -51.39 -1.28 -65.92
C LEU A 493 -51.17 -1.34 -67.49
N LYS A 494 -51.95 -0.69 -68.39
CA LYS A 494 -52.11 -1.19 -69.79
C LYS A 494 -51.69 -0.36 -71.04
N ARG A 495 -50.83 0.70 -71.03
CA ARG A 495 -50.87 1.72 -72.14
C ARG A 495 -49.63 2.23 -72.97
N ALA A 496 -48.34 2.14 -72.60
CA ALA A 496 -47.39 3.24 -72.99
C ALA A 496 -46.30 3.12 -74.12
N ALA A 497 -45.70 1.97 -74.44
CA ALA A 497 -44.23 1.87 -74.70
C ALA A 497 -43.52 2.51 -75.95
N GLU A 498 -43.97 2.30 -77.19
CA GLU A 498 -43.09 1.93 -78.34
C GLU A 498 -41.93 2.86 -78.86
N LYS A 499 -42.04 4.19 -78.85
CA LYS A 499 -41.49 5.06 -79.94
C LYS A 499 -40.00 5.49 -79.96
N LEU A 500 -39.08 4.94 -79.16
CA LEU A 500 -37.88 5.68 -78.69
C LEU A 500 -36.50 5.45 -79.41
N ARG A 501 -36.33 4.44 -80.27
CA ARG A 501 -35.05 3.67 -80.38
C ARG A 501 -33.85 4.15 -81.26
N LEU A 502 -33.92 5.18 -82.11
CA LEU A 502 -32.92 5.37 -83.20
C LEU A 502 -32.01 6.61 -83.18
N ALA A 503 -32.17 7.53 -82.21
CA ALA A 503 -31.34 8.74 -82.12
C ALA A 503 -30.11 8.61 -81.18
N GLU A 504 -30.06 7.55 -80.37
CA GLU A 504 -29.13 7.38 -79.23
C GLU A 504 -27.65 7.22 -79.59
N GLU A 505 -27.34 6.48 -80.67
CA GLU A 505 -26.04 5.78 -80.73
C GLU A 505 -24.81 6.66 -80.95
N LYS A 506 -24.98 7.86 -81.53
CA LYS A 506 -23.85 8.76 -81.87
C LYS A 506 -23.44 9.68 -80.71
N TYR A 507 -24.39 10.14 -79.90
CA TYR A 507 -24.09 10.98 -78.73
C TYR A 507 -23.34 10.19 -77.66
N ARG A 508 -23.70 8.90 -77.52
CA ARG A 508 -23.19 7.93 -76.55
C ARG A 508 -21.65 7.84 -76.49
N GLY A 509 -20.95 7.79 -77.63
CA GLY A 509 -19.50 7.47 -77.66
C GLY A 509 -18.54 8.53 -77.10
N ILE A 510 -18.82 9.83 -77.28
CA ILE A 510 -18.00 10.92 -76.68
C ILE A 510 -18.32 11.05 -75.19
N PHE A 511 -19.59 10.84 -74.86
CA PHE A 511 -20.11 10.93 -73.51
C PHE A 511 -19.48 9.87 -72.59
N GLU A 512 -19.46 8.62 -73.03
CA GLU A 512 -19.07 7.46 -72.21
C GLU A 512 -17.60 7.42 -71.76
N ASN A 513 -16.68 8.10 -72.47
CA ASN A 513 -15.23 7.88 -72.32
C ASN A 513 -14.44 9.02 -71.65
N SER A 514 -15.11 10.03 -71.08
CA SER A 514 -14.44 11.13 -70.34
C SER A 514 -13.99 10.69 -68.95
N ALA A 515 -12.81 11.15 -68.49
CA ALA A 515 -12.32 10.93 -67.12
C ALA A 515 -12.90 11.91 -66.08
N LEU A 516 -13.54 12.99 -66.53
CA LEU A 516 -14.33 13.89 -65.70
C LEU A 516 -15.80 13.48 -65.78
N GLY A 517 -16.54 13.65 -64.67
CA GLY A 517 -17.96 13.40 -64.63
C GLY A 517 -18.72 14.47 -65.43
N ILE A 518 -19.47 14.08 -66.46
CA ILE A 518 -20.25 15.01 -67.31
C ILE A 518 -21.72 14.75 -67.07
N PHE A 519 -22.50 15.83 -66.90
CA PHE A 519 -23.95 15.76 -66.80
C PHE A 519 -24.66 16.87 -67.57
N ARG A 520 -25.91 16.57 -67.93
CA ARG A 520 -26.96 17.52 -68.33
C ARG A 520 -28.16 17.28 -67.41
N MET A 521 -28.79 18.35 -66.92
CA MET A 521 -29.98 18.29 -66.08
C MET A 521 -30.99 19.40 -66.39
N THR A 522 -32.21 19.28 -65.89
CA THR A 522 -33.27 20.29 -66.03
C THR A 522 -33.18 21.40 -64.96
N PRO A 523 -33.85 22.56 -65.14
CA PRO A 523 -33.85 23.67 -64.18
C PRO A 523 -34.58 23.41 -62.86
N ASP A 524 -35.38 22.33 -62.76
CA ASP A 524 -35.92 21.80 -61.52
C ASP A 524 -35.03 20.72 -60.89
N GLY A 525 -34.11 20.15 -61.67
CA GLY A 525 -32.94 19.44 -61.15
C GLY A 525 -32.69 18.01 -61.62
N ARG A 526 -33.49 17.47 -62.54
CA ARG A 526 -33.41 16.06 -62.93
C ARG A 526 -32.31 15.78 -63.92
N ALA A 527 -31.56 14.68 -63.72
CA ALA A 527 -30.61 14.19 -64.71
C ALA A 527 -31.31 13.93 -66.05
N VAL A 528 -30.73 14.44 -67.13
CA VAL A 528 -31.12 14.19 -68.52
C VAL A 528 -30.11 13.26 -69.18
N ASP A 529 -28.82 13.56 -69.01
CA ASP A 529 -27.69 12.70 -69.43
C ASP A 529 -26.65 12.69 -68.28
N VAL A 530 -26.13 11.52 -67.87
CA VAL A 530 -24.99 11.40 -66.92
C VAL A 530 -24.01 10.32 -67.39
N ASN A 531 -22.71 10.63 -67.44
CA ASN A 531 -21.71 9.73 -68.02
C ASN A 531 -21.11 8.71 -67.02
N PRO A 532 -20.45 7.63 -67.50
CA PRO A 532 -19.90 6.58 -66.65
C PRO A 532 -18.89 7.05 -65.60
N ALA A 533 -18.12 8.12 -65.87
CA ALA A 533 -17.22 8.68 -64.87
C ALA A 533 -17.95 9.35 -63.71
N LEU A 534 -19.06 10.07 -63.97
CA LEU A 534 -19.88 10.63 -62.89
C LEU A 534 -20.62 9.52 -62.12
N LEU A 535 -21.16 8.51 -62.83
CA LEU A 535 -21.74 7.33 -62.19
C LEU A 535 -20.73 6.61 -61.28
N ALA A 536 -19.48 6.43 -61.75
CA ALA A 536 -18.40 5.85 -60.96
C ALA A 536 -18.00 6.73 -59.75
N MET A 537 -17.94 8.06 -59.88
CA MET A 537 -17.74 8.97 -58.73
C MET A 537 -18.89 8.81 -57.71
N LEU A 538 -20.13 8.79 -58.20
CA LEU A 538 -21.34 8.59 -57.40
C LEU A 538 -21.47 7.18 -56.82
N GLY A 539 -20.71 6.20 -57.31
CA GLY A 539 -20.72 4.80 -56.84
C GLY A 539 -21.96 4.02 -57.26
N VAL A 540 -22.59 4.41 -58.36
CA VAL A 540 -23.75 3.76 -58.98
C VAL A 540 -23.33 3.13 -60.31
N GLU A 541 -23.99 2.05 -60.71
CA GLU A 541 -23.70 1.36 -61.97
C GLU A 541 -24.44 2.02 -63.16
N ASP A 542 -25.58 2.67 -62.89
CA ASP A 542 -26.44 3.34 -63.87
C ASP A 542 -27.18 4.56 -63.29
N LEU A 543 -27.94 5.23 -64.16
CA LEU A 543 -28.65 6.49 -63.94
C LEU A 543 -29.93 6.34 -63.09
N ASP A 544 -30.56 5.17 -63.13
CA ASP A 544 -31.80 4.87 -62.39
C ASP A 544 -31.49 4.57 -60.93
N THR A 545 -30.42 3.80 -60.68
CA THR A 545 -29.86 3.56 -59.34
C THR A 545 -29.49 4.88 -58.64
N LEU A 546 -29.18 5.94 -59.41
CA LEU A 546 -28.98 7.29 -58.88
C LEU A 546 -30.29 7.95 -58.46
N ALA A 547 -31.27 8.01 -59.36
CA ALA A 547 -32.55 8.70 -59.13
C ALA A 547 -33.32 8.09 -57.94
N GLU A 548 -33.36 6.76 -57.80
CA GLU A 548 -34.03 6.09 -56.67
C GLU A 548 -33.30 6.27 -55.33
N ARG A 549 -31.97 6.15 -55.32
CA ARG A 549 -31.20 6.19 -54.06
C ARG A 549 -30.86 7.60 -53.58
N ARG A 550 -30.98 8.62 -54.44
CA ARG A 550 -30.50 9.98 -54.15
C ARG A 550 -31.47 11.11 -54.53
N GLY A 551 -32.52 10.87 -55.32
CA GLY A 551 -33.42 11.92 -55.80
C GLY A 551 -32.92 12.62 -57.06
N ASP A 552 -33.43 13.83 -57.32
CA ASP A 552 -33.07 14.63 -58.49
C ASP A 552 -31.56 14.96 -58.48
N LEU A 553 -30.88 14.96 -59.64
CA LEU A 553 -29.42 15.18 -59.75
C LEU A 553 -28.96 16.48 -59.06
N LEU A 554 -29.82 17.49 -59.06
CA LEU A 554 -29.65 18.72 -58.31
C LEU A 554 -29.53 18.49 -56.81
N ASP A 555 -30.36 17.67 -56.18
CA ASP A 555 -30.25 17.40 -54.75
C ASP A 555 -28.99 16.57 -54.44
N VAL A 556 -28.52 15.76 -55.41
CA VAL A 556 -27.27 14.98 -55.30
C VAL A 556 -26.02 15.87 -55.42
N LEU A 557 -26.03 16.81 -56.35
CA LEU A 557 -24.88 17.67 -56.67
C LEU A 557 -24.93 19.02 -55.92
N PHE A 558 -26.09 19.47 -55.43
CA PHE A 558 -26.32 20.76 -54.79
C PHE A 558 -27.13 20.55 -53.51
N SER A 559 -26.48 20.68 -52.36
CA SER A 559 -27.11 20.54 -51.04
C SER A 559 -28.07 21.69 -50.65
N ASN A 560 -28.36 22.64 -51.56
CA ASN A 560 -29.27 23.76 -51.31
C ASN A 560 -29.92 24.29 -52.61
N ARG A 561 -31.20 23.93 -52.79
CA ARG A 561 -32.05 24.28 -53.94
C ARG A 561 -32.28 25.80 -54.12
N ALA A 562 -32.46 26.55 -53.03
CA ALA A 562 -32.76 27.99 -53.09
C ALA A 562 -31.62 28.84 -53.65
N ARG A 563 -30.36 28.39 -53.51
CA ARG A 563 -29.20 29.04 -54.15
C ARG A 563 -29.18 28.86 -55.67
N PHE A 564 -29.66 27.72 -56.16
CA PHE A 564 -29.78 27.42 -57.58
C PHE A 564 -30.95 28.21 -58.20
N GLU A 565 -32.09 28.28 -57.52
CA GLU A 565 -33.23 29.12 -57.93
C GLU A 565 -32.85 30.61 -58.05
N ALA A 566 -32.06 31.14 -57.10
CA ALA A 566 -31.56 32.52 -57.15
C ALA A 566 -30.59 32.78 -58.32
N LEU A 567 -29.84 31.78 -58.75
CA LEU A 567 -28.89 31.85 -59.87
C LEU A 567 -29.61 31.90 -61.23
N ILE A 568 -30.78 31.27 -61.32
CA ILE A 568 -31.63 31.18 -62.52
C ILE A 568 -32.51 32.43 -62.70
N GLY A 569 -32.76 33.18 -61.61
CA GLY A 569 -33.62 34.37 -61.63
C GLY A 569 -33.04 35.63 -62.29
N SER A 570 -31.75 35.65 -62.64
CA SER A 570 -31.12 36.71 -63.43
C SER A 570 -30.99 36.30 -64.90
N ALA A 571 -31.16 37.25 -65.83
CA ALA A 571 -31.11 37.00 -67.27
C ALA A 571 -29.90 36.14 -67.67
N VAL A 572 -30.16 35.08 -68.43
CA VAL A 572 -29.16 34.05 -68.80
C VAL A 572 -28.14 34.67 -69.76
N ASP A 573 -27.00 35.10 -69.21
CA ASP A 573 -25.79 35.29 -70.01
C ASP A 573 -25.29 33.90 -70.41
N GLU A 574 -25.45 33.56 -71.69
CA GLU A 574 -25.14 32.21 -72.17
C GLU A 574 -23.68 31.82 -71.84
N ASP A 575 -22.72 32.74 -71.85
CA ASP A 575 -21.30 32.42 -71.64
C ASP A 575 -20.86 32.40 -70.15
N ALA A 576 -21.78 32.65 -69.21
CA ALA A 576 -21.48 32.57 -67.78
C ALA A 576 -21.26 31.11 -67.31
N THR A 577 -20.19 30.89 -66.55
CA THR A 577 -19.90 29.59 -65.90
C THR A 577 -19.84 29.74 -64.37
N VAL A 578 -20.37 28.75 -63.66
CA VAL A 578 -20.60 28.82 -62.22
C VAL A 578 -19.91 27.65 -61.53
N LYS A 579 -19.07 27.97 -60.53
CA LYS A 579 -18.19 27.03 -59.84
C LYS A 579 -18.47 26.99 -58.34
N PHE A 580 -18.58 25.80 -57.77
CA PHE A 580 -18.81 25.59 -56.34
C PHE A 580 -18.36 24.17 -55.91
N GLU A 581 -18.07 24.00 -54.62
CA GLU A 581 -17.75 22.71 -53.99
C GLU A 581 -19.03 22.08 -53.41
N THR A 582 -19.16 20.76 -53.51
CA THR A 582 -20.24 19.98 -52.91
C THR A 582 -19.73 18.69 -52.28
N ARG A 583 -20.58 18.02 -51.49
CA ARG A 583 -20.29 16.70 -50.92
C ARG A 583 -21.50 15.80 -51.07
N PHE A 584 -21.29 14.62 -51.63
CA PHE A 584 -22.31 13.59 -51.77
C PHE A 584 -21.79 12.25 -51.27
N VAL A 585 -22.69 11.41 -50.78
CA VAL A 585 -22.36 10.06 -50.33
C VAL A 585 -22.47 9.11 -51.53
N ARG A 586 -21.75 7.99 -51.53
CA ARG A 586 -21.88 6.87 -52.47
C ARG A 586 -22.76 5.74 -51.88
N PRO A 587 -23.37 4.85 -52.68
CA PRO A 587 -24.16 3.73 -52.16
C PRO A 587 -23.39 2.72 -51.30
N ASP A 588 -22.07 2.64 -51.44
CA ASP A 588 -21.16 1.90 -50.55
C ASP A 588 -20.88 2.63 -49.21
N ALA A 589 -21.68 3.66 -48.91
CA ALA A 589 -21.58 4.58 -47.78
C ALA A 589 -20.31 5.46 -47.72
N ARG A 590 -19.44 5.46 -48.75
CA ARG A 590 -18.27 6.35 -48.78
C ARG A 590 -18.67 7.79 -49.12
N LEU A 591 -18.15 8.77 -48.39
CA LEU A 591 -18.34 10.20 -48.72
C LEU A 591 -17.39 10.61 -49.85
N VAL A 592 -17.89 11.37 -50.82
CA VAL A 592 -17.12 12.00 -51.90
C VAL A 592 -17.29 13.53 -51.82
N THR A 593 -16.17 14.25 -51.94
CA THR A 593 -16.15 15.71 -52.06
C THR A 593 -15.79 16.08 -53.48
N ALA A 594 -16.58 16.93 -54.11
CA ALA A 594 -16.45 17.23 -55.53
C ALA A 594 -16.54 18.73 -55.84
N ASN A 595 -15.72 19.18 -56.78
CA ASN A 595 -15.86 20.49 -57.39
C ASN A 595 -16.72 20.39 -58.65
N ILE A 596 -17.65 21.32 -58.81
CA ILE A 596 -18.58 21.37 -59.94
C ILE A 596 -18.37 22.68 -60.69
N ASN A 597 -18.33 22.59 -62.02
CA ASN A 597 -18.34 23.72 -62.94
C ASN A 597 -19.48 23.53 -63.94
N MET A 598 -20.43 24.45 -64.00
CA MET A 598 -21.63 24.34 -64.84
C MET A 598 -21.91 25.59 -65.67
N ARG A 599 -22.68 25.43 -66.75
CA ARG A 599 -23.20 26.48 -67.63
C ARG A 599 -24.72 26.30 -67.79
N LEU A 600 -25.41 27.43 -67.93
CA LEU A 600 -26.84 27.52 -68.19
C LEU A 600 -27.08 27.53 -69.71
N VAL A 601 -28.03 26.74 -70.21
CA VAL A 601 -28.34 26.60 -71.65
C VAL A 601 -29.80 27.01 -71.88
N ALA A 602 -30.03 28.04 -72.70
CA ALA A 602 -31.37 28.56 -72.98
C ALA A 602 -32.10 27.80 -74.10
N ASP A 603 -33.42 27.95 -74.17
CA ASP A 603 -34.27 27.55 -75.28
C ASP A 603 -34.32 28.62 -76.39
N ARG A 604 -35.14 28.37 -77.41
CA ARG A 604 -35.27 29.27 -78.58
C ARG A 604 -36.00 30.58 -78.28
N ASP A 605 -36.69 30.67 -77.15
CA ASP A 605 -37.45 31.85 -76.70
C ASP A 605 -36.70 32.61 -75.59
N GLY A 606 -35.50 32.16 -75.20
CA GLY A 606 -34.60 32.83 -74.25
C GLY A 606 -34.77 32.42 -72.79
N TYR A 607 -35.55 31.37 -72.49
CA TYR A 607 -35.73 30.83 -71.14
C TYR A 607 -34.77 29.68 -70.87
N LEU A 608 -34.45 29.39 -69.61
CA LEU A 608 -33.51 28.33 -69.28
C LEU A 608 -34.07 26.93 -69.63
N ALA A 609 -33.36 26.19 -70.49
CA ALA A 609 -33.75 24.85 -70.93
C ALA A 609 -33.03 23.73 -70.17
N TYR A 610 -31.71 23.84 -70.03
CA TYR A 610 -30.86 22.82 -69.39
C TYR A 610 -29.73 23.46 -68.60
N VAL A 611 -29.16 22.69 -67.68
CA VAL A 611 -27.89 22.98 -67.02
C VAL A 611 -26.92 21.86 -67.36
N GLU A 612 -25.77 22.21 -67.92
CA GLU A 612 -24.72 21.27 -68.31
C GLU A 612 -23.48 21.54 -67.48
N GLY A 613 -22.83 20.49 -66.99
CA GLY A 613 -21.73 20.64 -66.07
C GLY A 613 -20.75 19.48 -66.02
N VAL A 614 -19.61 19.78 -65.40
CA VAL A 614 -18.48 18.87 -65.22
C VAL A 614 -18.12 18.81 -63.74
N VAL A 615 -17.84 17.60 -63.26
CA VAL A 615 -17.60 17.24 -61.86
C VAL A 615 -16.20 16.62 -61.71
N GLU A 616 -15.45 17.09 -60.71
CA GLU A 616 -14.11 16.62 -60.35
C GLU A 616 -14.08 16.15 -58.88
N ASP A 617 -13.62 14.92 -58.62
CA ASP A 617 -13.46 14.36 -57.27
C ASP A 617 -12.17 14.87 -56.59
N VAL A 618 -12.34 15.56 -55.45
CA VAL A 618 -11.25 16.10 -54.61
C VAL A 618 -11.15 15.43 -53.23
N THR A 619 -11.84 14.29 -53.03
CA THR A 619 -12.00 13.61 -51.73
C THR A 619 -10.68 13.34 -51.02
N LYS A 620 -9.65 12.84 -51.73
CA LYS A 620 -8.33 12.53 -51.14
C LYS A 620 -7.65 13.74 -50.49
N ARG A 621 -7.90 14.95 -50.99
CA ARG A 621 -7.35 16.18 -50.43
C ARG A 621 -8.03 16.52 -49.10
N HIS A 622 -9.35 16.44 -49.06
CA HIS A 622 -10.12 16.67 -47.82
C HIS A 622 -9.92 15.57 -46.78
N GLU A 623 -9.75 14.30 -47.20
CA GLU A 623 -9.37 13.21 -46.29
C GLU A 623 -8.03 13.52 -45.59
N ALA A 624 -7.03 14.05 -46.30
CA ALA A 624 -5.74 14.44 -45.72
C ALA A 624 -5.83 15.69 -44.82
N GLU A 625 -6.54 16.73 -45.25
CA GLU A 625 -6.75 17.95 -44.45
C GLU A 625 -7.58 17.64 -43.17
N ARG A 626 -8.58 16.75 -43.26
CA ARG A 626 -9.33 16.24 -42.11
C ARG A 626 -8.46 15.40 -41.19
N ALA A 627 -7.69 14.44 -41.70
CA ALA A 627 -6.82 13.59 -40.87
C ALA A 627 -5.75 14.41 -40.12
N LEU A 628 -5.20 15.46 -40.75
CA LEU A 628 -4.30 16.40 -40.08
C LEU A 628 -5.03 17.14 -38.93
N ARG A 629 -6.24 17.64 -39.19
CA ARG A 629 -7.06 18.32 -38.19
C ARG A 629 -7.49 17.41 -37.03
N GLU A 630 -7.93 16.19 -37.33
CA GLU A 630 -8.31 15.18 -36.32
C GLU A 630 -7.10 14.76 -35.48
N SER A 631 -5.90 14.66 -36.08
CA SER A 631 -4.64 14.44 -35.36
C SER A 631 -4.29 15.61 -34.43
N GLN A 632 -4.45 16.86 -34.91
CA GLN A 632 -4.23 18.06 -34.08
C GLN A 632 -5.25 18.17 -32.93
N GLU A 633 -6.54 17.92 -33.19
CA GLU A 633 -7.60 17.91 -32.19
C GLU A 633 -7.39 16.77 -31.17
N MET A 634 -6.98 15.58 -31.61
CA MET A 634 -6.63 14.45 -30.73
C MET A 634 -5.41 14.77 -29.85
N LEU A 635 -4.32 15.30 -30.41
CA LEU A 635 -3.13 15.69 -29.63
C LEU A 635 -3.45 16.76 -28.60
N ARG A 636 -4.29 17.74 -28.95
CA ARG A 636 -4.79 18.75 -28.00
C ARG A 636 -5.62 18.12 -26.89
N LEU A 637 -6.57 17.24 -27.22
CA LEU A 637 -7.38 16.52 -26.24
C LEU A 637 -6.53 15.68 -25.28
N VAL A 638 -5.49 14.99 -25.77
CA VAL A 638 -4.56 14.24 -24.93
C VAL A 638 -3.79 15.17 -23.99
N LEU A 639 -3.19 16.25 -24.51
CA LEU A 639 -2.43 17.21 -23.69
C LEU A 639 -3.30 17.91 -22.65
N ASP A 640 -4.53 18.30 -22.98
CA ASP A 640 -5.44 19.02 -22.08
C ASP A 640 -6.12 18.12 -21.03
N ASN A 641 -6.04 16.78 -21.15
CA ASN A 641 -6.61 15.82 -20.18
C ASN A 641 -5.58 15.00 -19.40
N ILE A 642 -4.28 15.09 -19.69
CA ILE A 642 -3.26 14.52 -18.80
C ILE A 642 -3.15 15.37 -17.51
N PRO A 643 -3.05 14.74 -16.33
CA PRO A 643 -2.94 15.45 -15.04
C PRO A 643 -1.56 16.09 -14.83
N GLN A 644 -0.57 15.72 -15.66
CA GLN A 644 0.79 16.24 -15.60
C GLN A 644 0.83 17.64 -16.22
N LEU A 645 1.53 18.56 -15.56
CA LEU A 645 1.71 19.93 -16.03
C LEU A 645 2.73 19.91 -17.17
N VAL A 646 2.39 20.40 -18.35
CA VAL A 646 3.27 20.40 -19.52
C VAL A 646 3.42 21.81 -20.07
N SER A 647 4.65 22.25 -20.31
CA SER A 647 4.94 23.54 -20.96
C SER A 647 6.21 23.47 -21.82
N TRP A 648 6.29 24.31 -22.84
CA TRP A 648 7.47 24.42 -23.69
C TRP A 648 7.84 25.88 -24.00
N LYS A 649 9.14 26.13 -24.09
CA LYS A 649 9.74 27.45 -24.28
C LYS A 649 10.69 27.50 -25.47
N ASP A 650 10.87 28.70 -26.03
CA ASP A 650 11.85 28.98 -27.07
C ASP A 650 13.28 29.13 -26.52
N LYS A 651 14.25 29.40 -27.42
CA LYS A 651 15.65 29.71 -27.05
C LYS A 651 15.81 30.94 -26.15
N ALA A 652 14.82 31.84 -26.13
CA ALA A 652 14.81 33.04 -25.29
C ALA A 652 14.10 32.81 -23.94
N LEU A 653 13.73 31.55 -23.63
CA LEU A 653 13.02 31.12 -22.43
C LEU A 653 11.60 31.69 -22.31
N ARG A 654 10.97 31.98 -23.46
CA ARG A 654 9.58 32.42 -23.54
C ARG A 654 8.65 31.26 -23.82
N TYR A 655 7.51 31.20 -23.15
CA TYR A 655 6.49 30.17 -23.39
C TYR A 655 5.94 30.24 -24.82
N ILE A 656 6.05 29.12 -25.56
CA ILE A 656 5.40 28.91 -26.87
C ILE A 656 4.17 28.01 -26.74
N GLY A 657 3.94 27.44 -25.55
CA GLY A 657 2.73 26.71 -25.24
C GLY A 657 2.79 26.00 -23.91
N ALA A 658 1.61 25.63 -23.42
CA ALA A 658 1.40 24.82 -22.23
C ALA A 658 0.07 24.07 -22.36
N ASN A 659 -0.10 23.00 -21.60
CA ASN A 659 -1.39 22.31 -21.51
C ASN A 659 -2.32 22.97 -20.47
N ARG A 660 -3.60 22.64 -20.55
CA ARG A 660 -4.61 23.10 -19.60
C ARG A 660 -4.23 22.90 -18.12
N ALA A 661 -3.62 21.76 -17.75
CA ALA A 661 -3.23 21.49 -16.37
C ALA A 661 -2.21 22.51 -15.83
N PHE A 662 -1.22 22.90 -16.65
CA PHE A 662 -0.24 23.93 -16.29
C PHE A 662 -0.91 25.30 -16.11
N ILE A 663 -1.82 25.67 -17.02
CA ILE A 663 -2.56 26.95 -17.01
C ILE A 663 -3.40 27.06 -15.73
N GLU A 664 -4.18 26.03 -15.40
CA GLU A 664 -5.04 26.00 -14.20
C GLU A 664 -4.23 25.97 -12.90
N PHE A 665 -3.07 25.31 -12.88
CA PHE A 665 -2.20 25.23 -11.70
C PHE A 665 -1.57 26.58 -11.33
N PHE A 666 -1.14 27.37 -12.32
CA PHE A 666 -0.51 28.68 -12.14
C PHE A 666 -1.47 29.88 -12.27
N GLY A 667 -2.71 29.66 -12.73
CA GLY A 667 -3.82 30.62 -12.59
C GLY A 667 -3.95 31.62 -13.72
N PHE A 668 -3.48 31.26 -14.91
CA PHE A 668 -3.74 32.01 -16.13
C PHE A 668 -5.18 31.73 -16.62
N ALA A 669 -5.82 32.70 -17.26
CA ALA A 669 -7.20 32.52 -17.71
C ALA A 669 -7.29 31.72 -19.03
N ASP A 670 -6.31 31.91 -19.92
CA ASP A 670 -6.12 31.12 -21.14
C ASP A 670 -4.62 31.03 -21.49
N LEU A 671 -4.27 30.24 -22.49
CA LEU A 671 -2.89 30.09 -22.96
C LEU A 671 -2.33 31.42 -23.48
N ASP A 672 -3.14 32.24 -24.15
CA ASP A 672 -2.74 33.54 -24.71
C ASP A 672 -2.21 34.52 -23.64
N ASP A 673 -2.64 34.38 -22.37
CA ASP A 673 -2.07 35.17 -21.27
C ASP A 673 -0.61 34.78 -20.98
N LEU A 674 -0.25 33.51 -21.16
CA LEU A 674 1.09 32.97 -20.89
C LEU A 674 2.05 33.14 -22.08
N MET A 675 1.52 33.11 -23.31
CA MET A 675 2.30 33.15 -24.55
C MET A 675 3.30 34.32 -24.59
N GLY A 676 4.55 34.02 -24.91
CA GLY A 676 5.62 35.00 -25.06
C GLY A 676 6.17 35.60 -23.75
N ARG A 677 5.60 35.28 -22.59
CA ARG A 677 6.16 35.62 -21.26
C ARG A 677 7.27 34.64 -20.87
N ASP A 678 8.07 35.01 -19.86
CA ASP A 678 9.07 34.12 -19.24
C ASP A 678 8.68 33.74 -17.81
N ASP A 679 9.56 33.03 -17.09
CA ASP A 679 9.30 32.50 -15.74
C ASP A 679 8.84 33.55 -14.72
N TYR A 680 9.24 34.82 -14.88
CA TYR A 680 8.85 35.92 -13.98
C TYR A 680 7.37 36.30 -14.06
N ALA A 681 6.61 35.71 -14.99
CA ALA A 681 5.15 35.78 -14.99
C ALA A 681 4.47 34.74 -14.07
N LEU A 682 5.20 33.73 -13.58
CA LEU A 682 4.66 32.71 -12.67
C LEU A 682 4.60 33.21 -11.22
N PRO A 683 3.62 32.76 -10.41
CA PRO A 683 3.53 33.04 -8.98
C PRO A 683 4.54 32.21 -8.12
N LEU A 684 5.78 32.10 -8.56
CA LEU A 684 6.88 31.38 -7.90
C LEU A 684 7.77 32.34 -7.09
N ARG A 685 8.61 31.80 -6.19
CA ARG A 685 9.63 32.61 -5.48
C ARG A 685 10.80 32.89 -6.42
N GLN A 686 11.54 33.95 -6.15
CA GLN A 686 12.63 34.37 -7.04
C GLN A 686 13.75 33.32 -7.14
N GLU A 687 14.11 32.68 -6.03
CA GLU A 687 15.06 31.57 -5.98
C GLU A 687 14.62 30.37 -6.85
N ASP A 688 13.32 30.03 -6.79
CA ASP A 688 12.73 28.93 -7.58
C ASP A 688 12.74 29.25 -9.08
N MET A 689 12.42 30.50 -9.47
CA MET A 689 12.46 30.96 -10.86
C MET A 689 13.87 30.96 -11.43
N ASP A 690 14.86 31.43 -10.67
CA ASP A 690 16.26 31.45 -11.09
C ASP A 690 16.81 30.02 -11.23
N ALA A 691 16.44 29.08 -10.35
CA ALA A 691 16.78 27.67 -10.46
C ALA A 691 16.13 26.99 -11.68
N VAL A 692 14.85 27.28 -11.95
CA VAL A 692 14.14 26.81 -13.15
C VAL A 692 14.85 27.30 -14.42
N ARG A 693 15.18 28.59 -14.48
CA ARG A 693 15.85 29.25 -15.61
C ARG A 693 17.26 28.72 -15.85
N ALA A 694 18.05 28.53 -14.79
CA ALA A 694 19.38 27.93 -14.87
C ALA A 694 19.32 26.51 -15.44
N THR A 695 18.33 25.72 -15.01
CA THR A 695 18.13 24.34 -15.50
C THR A 695 17.71 24.31 -16.97
N ASP A 696 16.84 25.23 -17.42
CA ASP A 696 16.43 25.32 -18.83
C ASP A 696 17.62 25.65 -19.75
N VAL A 697 18.49 26.57 -19.30
CA VAL A 697 19.73 26.91 -20.00
C VAL A 697 20.71 25.73 -20.07
N ASP A 698 20.85 24.97 -18.99
CA ASP A 698 21.68 23.76 -18.94
C ASP A 698 21.18 22.68 -19.90
N VAL A 699 19.89 22.35 -19.86
CA VAL A 699 19.22 21.39 -20.75
C VAL A 699 19.46 21.73 -22.23
N MET A 700 19.29 23.01 -22.61
CA MET A 700 19.49 23.46 -23.99
C MET A 700 20.97 23.52 -24.40
N ARG A 701 21.88 23.96 -23.52
CA ARG A 701 23.32 24.07 -23.85
C ARG A 701 24.02 22.72 -23.93
N ASN A 702 23.71 21.83 -22.99
CA ASN A 702 24.35 20.52 -22.88
C ASN A 702 23.56 19.40 -23.58
N ASN A 703 22.44 19.75 -24.23
CA ASN A 703 21.56 18.85 -24.99
C ASN A 703 21.20 17.57 -24.21
N ARG A 704 20.88 17.72 -22.92
CA ARG A 704 20.67 16.62 -21.97
C ARG A 704 19.31 16.71 -21.28
N THR A 705 18.76 15.55 -20.91
CA THR A 705 17.59 15.51 -20.02
C THR A 705 18.02 15.81 -18.59
N VAL A 706 17.25 16.62 -17.87
CA VAL A 706 17.43 16.87 -16.44
C VAL A 706 16.12 16.56 -15.71
N SER A 707 16.23 15.96 -14.53
CA SER A 707 15.12 15.69 -13.61
C SER A 707 15.47 16.18 -12.20
N GLY A 708 14.47 16.65 -11.45
CA GLY A 708 14.64 17.08 -10.07
C GLY A 708 13.33 17.49 -9.43
N GLU A 709 13.37 17.79 -8.14
CA GLU A 709 12.21 18.24 -7.36
C GLU A 709 12.21 19.77 -7.21
N LEU A 710 11.03 20.38 -7.25
CA LEU A 710 10.82 21.80 -6.98
C LEU A 710 9.67 21.97 -5.99
N ALA A 711 9.91 22.71 -4.89
CA ALA A 711 8.83 23.19 -4.05
C ALA A 711 8.16 24.38 -4.75
N ALA A 712 6.89 24.24 -5.12
CA ALA A 712 6.11 25.29 -5.76
C ALA A 712 4.91 25.67 -4.88
N ARG A 713 4.30 26.81 -5.18
CA ARG A 713 3.01 27.20 -4.59
C ARG A 713 1.96 27.25 -5.69
N ASN A 714 0.85 26.54 -5.49
CA ASN A 714 -0.28 26.60 -6.42
C ASN A 714 -1.10 27.88 -6.20
N VAL A 715 -2.00 28.18 -7.14
CA VAL A 715 -2.91 29.35 -7.08
C VAL A 715 -3.78 29.45 -5.82
N ARG A 716 -3.99 28.35 -5.10
CA ARG A 716 -4.76 28.32 -3.84
C ARG A 716 -3.90 28.66 -2.63
N GLY A 717 -2.62 28.96 -2.83
CA GLY A 717 -1.66 29.30 -1.78
C GLY A 717 -1.06 28.09 -1.06
N ALA A 718 -1.35 26.86 -1.49
CA ALA A 718 -0.77 25.67 -0.91
C ALA A 718 0.63 25.39 -1.47
N ASP A 719 1.59 25.12 -0.58
CA ASP A 719 2.92 24.65 -0.96
C ASP A 719 2.82 23.16 -1.36
N VAL A 720 3.33 22.82 -2.54
CA VAL A 720 3.29 21.48 -3.16
C VAL A 720 4.67 21.09 -3.68
N LEU A 721 4.95 19.80 -3.74
CA LEU A 721 6.19 19.26 -4.29
C LEU A 721 5.97 18.80 -5.72
N LEU A 722 6.66 19.43 -6.66
CA LEU A 722 6.63 19.06 -8.08
C LEU A 722 7.86 18.23 -8.44
N GLU A 723 7.65 17.02 -8.96
CA GLU A 723 8.69 16.27 -9.67
C GLU A 723 8.75 16.77 -11.11
N ILE A 724 9.87 17.38 -11.52
CA ILE A 724 10.05 18.04 -12.81
C ILE A 724 11.04 17.27 -13.68
N LYS A 725 10.69 17.08 -14.96
CA LYS A 725 11.57 16.54 -16.00
C LYS A 725 11.61 17.49 -17.19
N LYS A 726 12.82 17.74 -17.71
CA LYS A 726 13.09 18.71 -18.77
C LYS A 726 13.89 18.07 -19.89
N VAL A 727 13.45 18.27 -21.14
CA VAL A 727 14.09 17.73 -22.35
C VAL A 727 14.29 18.83 -23.40
N PRO A 728 15.40 18.81 -24.15
CA PRO A 728 15.60 19.77 -25.25
C PRO A 728 14.65 19.44 -26.41
N LEU A 729 14.10 20.47 -27.04
CA LEU A 729 13.32 20.37 -28.29
C LEU A 729 14.25 20.60 -29.48
N HIS A 730 14.07 19.85 -30.56
CA HIS A 730 14.89 19.95 -31.79
C HIS A 730 14.05 20.34 -33.02
N ASP A 731 14.69 20.94 -34.02
CA ASP A 731 14.13 21.08 -35.37
C ASP A 731 14.39 19.83 -36.24
N ASP A 732 13.84 19.82 -37.45
CA ASP A 732 14.02 18.77 -38.47
C ASP A 732 15.50 18.51 -38.85
N ARG A 733 16.43 19.37 -38.42
CA ARG A 733 17.88 19.26 -38.67
C ARG A 733 18.65 18.83 -37.41
N GLY A 734 17.95 18.53 -36.31
CA GLY A 734 18.53 18.11 -35.03
C GLY A 734 19.12 19.24 -34.20
N ALA A 735 18.90 20.51 -34.57
CA ALA A 735 19.38 21.65 -33.77
C ALA A 735 18.40 21.94 -32.64
N VAL A 736 18.90 22.19 -31.42
CA VAL A 736 18.06 22.58 -30.28
C VAL A 736 17.34 23.89 -30.60
N VAL A 737 16.01 23.93 -30.45
CA VAL A 737 15.12 25.08 -30.66
C VAL A 737 14.43 25.58 -29.39
N GLY A 738 14.43 24.79 -28.32
CA GLY A 738 13.75 25.14 -27.08
C GLY A 738 13.88 24.05 -26.01
N VAL A 739 13.02 24.12 -25.00
CA VAL A 739 12.91 23.14 -23.92
C VAL A 739 11.44 22.78 -23.69
N LEU A 740 11.17 21.49 -23.47
CA LEU A 740 9.89 20.94 -23.01
C LEU A 740 10.06 20.51 -21.55
N SER A 741 9.17 20.97 -20.68
CA SER A 741 9.12 20.63 -19.26
C SER A 741 7.80 19.92 -18.94
N THR A 742 7.90 18.79 -18.24
CA THR A 742 6.78 18.10 -17.60
C THR A 742 6.95 18.14 -16.08
N ALA A 743 5.88 18.38 -15.33
CA ALA A 743 5.90 18.37 -13.87
C ALA A 743 4.68 17.63 -13.29
N GLU A 744 4.87 16.95 -12.16
CA GLU A 744 3.81 16.19 -11.47
C GLU A 744 3.76 16.55 -9.98
N ASP A 745 2.55 16.78 -9.44
CA ASP A 745 2.36 17.01 -8.01
C ASP A 745 2.43 15.68 -7.25
N VAL A 746 3.58 15.42 -6.63
CA VAL A 746 3.86 14.19 -5.87
C VAL A 746 3.50 14.32 -4.38
N THR A 747 2.90 15.43 -3.96
CA THR A 747 2.62 15.74 -2.54
C THR A 747 1.78 14.65 -1.87
N GLN A 748 0.71 14.17 -2.53
CA GLN A 748 -0.13 13.10 -1.99
C GLN A 748 0.64 11.77 -1.88
N LYS A 749 1.37 11.38 -2.92
CA LYS A 749 2.16 10.14 -2.98
C LYS A 749 3.17 10.07 -1.83
N VAL A 750 4.00 11.10 -1.67
CA VAL A 750 5.01 11.17 -0.60
C VAL A 750 4.37 11.18 0.80
N SER A 751 3.19 11.78 0.96
CA SER A 751 2.45 11.76 2.23
C SER A 751 1.90 10.37 2.57
N LEU A 752 1.39 9.63 1.57
CA LEU A 752 0.87 8.26 1.70
C LEU A 752 1.99 7.25 1.98
N GLU A 753 3.14 7.37 1.29
CA GLU A 753 4.32 6.53 1.54
C GLU A 753 4.84 6.70 2.99
N ARG A 754 4.86 7.94 3.51
CA ARG A 754 5.22 8.22 4.91
C ARG A 754 4.19 7.64 5.89
N GLN A 755 2.89 7.74 5.60
CA GLN A 755 1.84 7.13 6.41
C GLN A 755 1.96 5.60 6.45
N LEU A 756 2.22 4.96 5.30
CA LEU A 756 2.42 3.51 5.19
C LEU A 756 3.62 3.06 6.03
N LEU A 757 4.78 3.72 5.87
CA LEU A 757 5.99 3.45 6.66
C LEU A 757 5.77 3.63 8.16
N GLN A 758 4.98 4.62 8.57
CA GLN A 758 4.63 4.83 9.98
C GLN A 758 3.67 3.73 10.50
N SER A 759 2.70 3.30 9.69
CA SER A 759 1.80 2.19 10.01
C SER A 759 2.56 0.88 10.18
N GLN A 760 3.47 0.56 9.25
CA GLN A 760 4.32 -0.64 9.31
C GLN A 760 5.24 -0.65 10.54
N LYS A 761 5.81 0.50 10.91
CA LYS A 761 6.57 0.64 12.17
C LYS A 761 5.69 0.38 13.39
N MET A 762 4.46 0.88 13.39
CA MET A 762 3.53 0.70 14.51
C MET A 762 3.06 -0.76 14.64
N GLU A 763 2.78 -1.43 13.51
CA GLU A 763 2.39 -2.84 13.42
C GLU A 763 3.52 -3.79 13.88
N ALA A 764 4.76 -3.52 13.47
CA ALA A 764 5.94 -4.26 13.93
C ALA A 764 6.16 -4.09 15.44
N ILE A 765 6.05 -2.85 15.96
CA ILE A 765 6.13 -2.57 17.40
C ILE A 765 4.98 -3.25 18.16
N GLY A 766 3.76 -3.27 17.63
CA GLY A 766 2.61 -3.93 18.26
C GLY A 766 2.71 -5.44 18.33
N THR A 767 3.27 -6.07 17.30
CA THR A 767 3.49 -7.52 17.28
C THR A 767 4.55 -7.94 18.31
N LEU A 768 5.69 -7.21 18.35
CA LEU A 768 6.76 -7.45 19.33
C LEU A 768 6.32 -7.13 20.77
N ALA A 769 5.65 -5.99 20.99
CA ALA A 769 5.11 -5.62 22.30
C ALA A 769 4.06 -6.62 22.80
N GLY A 770 3.31 -7.26 21.90
CA GLY A 770 2.36 -8.32 22.22
C GLY A 770 3.02 -9.52 22.90
N GLY A 771 4.07 -10.08 22.30
CA GLY A 771 4.82 -11.21 22.87
C GLY A 771 5.58 -10.82 24.14
N ILE A 772 6.32 -9.71 24.12
CA ILE A 772 7.09 -9.23 25.28
C ILE A 772 6.17 -9.00 26.50
N ALA A 773 4.96 -8.46 26.30
CA ALA A 773 4.02 -8.23 27.38
C ALA A 773 3.44 -9.51 28.00
N HIS A 774 3.27 -10.57 27.22
CA HIS A 774 2.87 -11.88 27.72
C HIS A 774 3.92 -12.40 28.72
N ASP A 775 5.19 -12.39 28.33
CA ASP A 775 6.29 -12.92 29.15
C ASP A 775 6.48 -12.11 30.44
N PHE A 776 6.38 -10.77 30.36
CA PHE A 776 6.36 -9.92 31.55
C PHE A 776 5.17 -10.21 32.47
N ASN A 777 3.97 -10.46 31.92
CA ASN A 777 2.79 -10.77 32.73
C ASN A 777 2.94 -12.11 33.47
N ASN A 778 3.59 -13.12 32.88
CA ASN A 778 3.86 -14.40 33.53
C ASN A 778 4.85 -14.22 34.71
N ILE A 779 5.97 -13.55 34.48
CA ILE A 779 6.95 -13.22 35.53
C ILE A 779 6.30 -12.41 36.68
N LEU A 780 5.48 -11.41 36.34
CA LEU A 780 4.78 -10.60 37.34
C LEU A 780 3.73 -11.40 38.12
N THR A 781 3.06 -12.38 37.50
CA THR A 781 2.11 -13.29 38.17
C THR A 781 2.82 -14.14 39.22
N SER A 782 3.97 -14.74 38.88
CA SER A 782 4.80 -15.51 39.83
C SER A 782 5.27 -14.64 41.01
N ILE A 783 5.80 -13.43 40.74
CA ILE A 783 6.27 -12.49 41.78
C ILE A 783 5.13 -12.04 42.71
N ILE A 784 3.97 -11.68 42.16
CA ILE A 784 2.80 -11.22 42.94
C ILE A 784 2.31 -12.35 43.85
N ASN A 785 2.06 -13.54 43.30
CA ASN A 785 1.53 -14.68 44.07
C ASN A 785 2.54 -15.18 45.13
N SER A 786 3.84 -15.16 44.82
CA SER A 786 4.90 -15.50 45.79
C SER A 786 4.98 -14.50 46.94
N ALA A 787 4.84 -13.19 46.66
CA ALA A 787 4.79 -12.16 47.68
C ALA A 787 3.50 -12.22 48.53
N GLU A 788 2.36 -12.57 47.92
CA GLU A 788 1.10 -12.82 48.64
C GLU A 788 1.22 -14.03 49.59
N LEU A 789 1.80 -15.16 49.15
CA LEU A 789 2.07 -16.31 50.03
C LEU A 789 3.01 -15.95 51.18
N ALA A 790 4.11 -15.24 50.90
CA ALA A 790 5.05 -14.82 51.95
C ALA A 790 4.37 -13.93 53.01
N LEU A 791 3.46 -13.03 52.59
CA LEU A 791 2.65 -12.21 53.50
C LEU A 791 1.64 -13.02 54.35
N MET A 792 1.20 -14.19 53.88
CA MET A 792 0.27 -15.05 54.62
C MET A 792 0.98 -16.00 55.60
N ASP A 793 2.21 -16.41 55.28
CA ASP A 793 3.03 -17.28 56.14
C ASP A 793 3.81 -16.48 57.23
N LEU A 794 3.86 -15.14 57.15
CA LEU A 794 4.52 -14.25 58.11
C LEU A 794 3.68 -13.97 59.38
N PRO A 795 4.30 -13.89 60.58
CA PRO A 795 3.66 -13.34 61.77
C PRO A 795 3.33 -11.85 61.60
N PRO A 796 2.24 -11.34 62.21
CA PRO A 796 1.96 -9.90 62.23
C PRO A 796 3.08 -9.09 62.91
N ASP A 797 3.26 -7.84 62.46
CA ASP A 797 4.21 -6.85 62.98
C ASP A 797 5.73 -7.16 62.74
N GLU A 798 6.08 -8.06 61.82
CA GLU A 798 7.48 -8.21 61.39
C GLU A 798 7.89 -7.19 60.30
N PRO A 799 9.11 -6.62 60.34
CA PRO A 799 9.61 -5.68 59.31
C PRO A 799 9.59 -6.25 57.88
N ILE A 800 9.66 -7.58 57.75
CA ILE A 800 9.60 -8.31 56.48
C ILE A 800 8.22 -8.16 55.82
N GLU A 801 7.15 -7.96 56.60
CA GLU A 801 5.80 -7.70 56.07
C GLU A 801 5.78 -6.41 55.23
N ASP A 802 6.40 -5.34 55.72
CA ASP A 802 6.50 -4.06 55.00
C ASP A 802 7.30 -4.17 53.70
N ASP A 803 8.34 -5.01 53.69
CA ASP A 803 9.15 -5.28 52.51
C ASP A 803 8.44 -6.17 51.48
N MET A 804 7.72 -7.21 51.90
CA MET A 804 6.86 -7.98 51.00
C MET A 804 5.71 -7.13 50.45
N ARG A 805 5.11 -6.25 51.27
CA ARG A 805 4.15 -5.23 50.80
C ARG A 805 4.79 -4.22 49.83
N ARG A 806 6.11 -3.97 49.89
CA ARG A 806 6.83 -3.16 48.88
C ARG A 806 7.04 -3.94 47.57
N VAL A 807 7.38 -5.23 47.64
CA VAL A 807 7.49 -6.12 46.46
C VAL A 807 6.15 -6.23 45.74
N LEU A 808 5.06 -6.51 46.45
CA LEU A 808 3.70 -6.61 45.89
C LEU A 808 3.31 -5.32 45.14
N ARG A 809 3.46 -4.15 45.79
CA ARG A 809 3.23 -2.83 45.17
C ARG A 809 4.16 -2.55 43.98
N ALA A 810 5.33 -3.18 43.89
CA ALA A 810 6.21 -3.08 42.73
C ALA A 810 5.72 -3.95 41.56
N GLY A 811 5.31 -5.19 41.82
CA GLY A 811 4.71 -6.08 40.83
C GLY A 811 3.43 -5.48 40.22
N GLU A 812 2.53 -4.96 41.04
CA GLU A 812 1.32 -4.25 40.58
C GLU A 812 1.64 -3.01 39.72
N ARG A 813 2.73 -2.29 40.01
CA ARG A 813 3.20 -1.17 39.16
C ARG A 813 3.74 -1.69 37.83
N GLY A 814 4.51 -2.77 37.83
CA GLY A 814 4.97 -3.45 36.62
C GLY A 814 3.81 -3.88 35.73
N SER A 815 2.77 -4.49 36.29
CA SER A 815 1.59 -4.93 35.52
C SER A 815 0.87 -3.76 34.84
N ARG A 816 0.73 -2.62 35.53
CA ARG A 816 0.15 -1.40 34.94
C ARG A 816 0.98 -0.90 33.75
N LEU A 817 2.31 -0.86 33.88
CA LEU A 817 3.21 -0.45 32.80
C LEU A 817 3.10 -1.38 31.57
N VAL A 818 3.02 -2.69 31.77
CA VAL A 818 2.86 -3.67 30.68
C VAL A 818 1.52 -3.49 29.95
N LYS A 819 0.42 -3.31 30.70
CA LYS A 819 -0.91 -2.99 30.13
C LYS A 819 -0.91 -1.67 29.35
N GLN A 820 -0.19 -0.66 29.83
CA GLN A 820 -0.04 0.64 29.16
C GLN A 820 0.76 0.57 27.86
N ILE A 821 1.79 -0.29 27.78
CA ILE A 821 2.52 -0.54 26.53
C ILE A 821 1.60 -1.25 25.51
N LEU A 822 0.85 -2.27 25.94
CA LEU A 822 -0.13 -2.96 25.08
C LEU A 822 -1.24 -2.06 24.55
N SER A 823 -1.73 -1.10 25.35
CA SER A 823 -2.76 -0.15 24.91
C SER A 823 -2.26 0.85 23.88
N PHE A 824 -0.96 1.17 23.89
CA PHE A 824 -0.36 2.10 22.93
C PHE A 824 -0.17 1.48 21.54
N THR A 825 0.10 0.17 21.47
CA THR A 825 0.62 -0.46 20.24
C THR A 825 -0.41 -1.23 19.41
N ARG A 826 -1.63 -1.45 19.93
CA ARG A 826 -2.71 -2.15 19.21
C ARG A 826 -3.68 -1.17 18.53
N PRO A 827 -4.09 -1.42 17.26
CA PRO A 827 -5.29 -0.82 16.70
C PRO A 827 -6.52 -1.19 17.55
N SER A 828 -7.54 -0.33 17.56
CA SER A 828 -8.74 -0.49 18.40
C SER A 828 -9.61 -1.70 17.99
N GLN A 829 -9.37 -2.86 18.61
CA GLN A 829 -10.21 -4.06 18.45
C GLN A 829 -11.52 -4.00 19.25
N ALA A 830 -11.57 -3.24 20.35
CA ALA A 830 -12.77 -3.15 21.20
C ALA A 830 -13.91 -2.29 20.61
N GLY A 831 -13.58 -1.31 19.77
CA GLY A 831 -14.54 -0.39 19.17
C GLY A 831 -15.27 0.49 20.18
N PHE A 832 -16.46 0.96 19.80
CA PHE A 832 -17.30 1.87 20.61
C PHE A 832 -18.12 1.13 21.67
N ALA A 833 -17.71 1.24 22.93
CA ALA A 833 -18.40 0.68 24.10
C ALA A 833 -19.03 1.78 24.98
N ALA A 834 -19.93 1.41 25.90
CA ALA A 834 -20.35 2.30 26.98
C ALA A 834 -19.25 2.31 28.04
N ILE A 835 -18.59 3.46 28.24
CA ILE A 835 -17.45 3.60 29.15
C ILE A 835 -17.62 4.82 30.06
N ASN A 836 -17.08 4.71 31.27
CA ASN A 836 -16.95 5.84 32.18
C ASN A 836 -15.70 6.65 31.80
N VAL A 837 -15.90 7.91 31.40
CA VAL A 837 -14.82 8.79 30.93
C VAL A 837 -13.89 9.18 32.09
N VAL A 838 -14.37 9.17 33.35
CA VAL A 838 -13.56 9.46 34.55
C VAL A 838 -12.39 8.48 34.67
N ASP A 839 -12.61 7.19 34.38
CA ASP A 839 -11.58 6.15 34.51
C ASP A 839 -10.47 6.34 33.48
N VAL A 840 -10.84 6.59 32.22
CA VAL A 840 -9.89 6.84 31.11
C VAL A 840 -9.07 8.10 31.35
N VAL A 841 -9.70 9.19 31.80
CA VAL A 841 -9.00 10.45 32.12
C VAL A 841 -8.06 10.27 33.31
N SER A 842 -8.46 9.50 34.33
CA SER A 842 -7.65 9.23 35.51
C SER A 842 -6.43 8.34 35.19
N GLU A 843 -6.59 7.33 34.35
CA GLU A 843 -5.49 6.48 33.87
C GLU A 843 -4.49 7.29 33.03
N ALA A 844 -4.98 8.08 32.06
CA ALA A 844 -4.15 8.93 31.23
C ALA A 844 -3.40 10.00 32.07
N ALA A 845 -4.08 10.61 33.04
CA ALA A 845 -3.44 11.55 33.96
C ALA A 845 -2.35 10.89 34.83
N GLY A 846 -2.55 9.64 35.25
CA GLY A 846 -1.54 8.83 35.93
C GLY A 846 -0.29 8.60 35.08
N LEU A 847 -0.47 8.25 33.81
CA LEU A 847 0.60 8.12 32.81
C LEU A 847 1.39 9.42 32.63
N ILE A 848 0.69 10.53 32.39
CA ILE A 848 1.31 11.85 32.18
C ILE A 848 2.08 12.30 33.44
N LYS A 849 1.55 12.01 34.64
CA LYS A 849 2.22 12.33 35.91
C LYS A 849 3.49 11.51 36.17
N ALA A 850 3.61 10.33 35.55
CA ALA A 850 4.83 9.51 35.64
C ALA A 850 5.90 9.92 34.62
N SER A 851 5.51 10.43 33.45
CA SER A 851 6.43 10.79 32.35
C SER A 851 6.86 12.26 32.33
N MET A 852 6.11 13.16 32.96
CA MET A 852 6.41 14.60 32.98
C MET A 852 7.55 14.99 33.94
N PRO A 853 8.44 15.92 33.55
CA PRO A 853 9.47 16.45 34.44
C PRO A 853 8.88 17.33 35.55
N ARG A 854 9.61 17.43 36.67
CA ARG A 854 9.15 18.07 37.93
C ARG A 854 8.84 19.57 37.83
N ASN A 855 9.18 20.23 36.72
CA ASN A 855 8.90 21.65 36.47
C ASN A 855 7.47 21.92 35.93
N ILE A 856 6.68 20.88 35.67
CA ILE A 856 5.27 21.01 35.27
C ILE A 856 4.36 20.39 36.34
N LYS A 857 3.48 21.22 36.91
CA LYS A 857 2.49 20.76 37.90
C LYS A 857 1.23 20.30 37.18
N ILE A 858 0.84 19.05 37.38
CA ILE A 858 -0.40 18.50 36.85
C ILE A 858 -1.51 18.63 37.89
N VAL A 859 -2.66 19.16 37.48
CA VAL A 859 -3.90 19.25 38.24
C VAL A 859 -4.96 18.45 37.50
N VAL A 860 -5.69 17.61 38.23
CA VAL A 860 -6.78 16.78 37.69
C VAL A 860 -8.04 17.11 38.49
N ASP A 861 -9.12 17.44 37.80
CA ASP A 861 -10.39 17.86 38.37
C ASP A 861 -11.53 17.07 37.68
N THR A 862 -12.01 16.02 38.33
CA THR A 862 -13.00 15.08 37.77
C THR A 862 -14.11 14.85 38.78
N PRO A 863 -15.38 14.73 38.37
CA PRO A 863 -16.49 14.49 39.28
C PRO A 863 -16.39 13.12 39.96
N GLU A 864 -16.94 13.01 41.16
CA GLU A 864 -17.07 11.72 41.88
C GLU A 864 -18.17 10.82 41.26
N THR A 865 -19.05 11.38 40.42
CA THR A 865 -20.08 10.66 39.69
C THR A 865 -19.55 10.13 38.35
N ALA A 866 -19.95 8.91 37.97
CA ALA A 866 -19.58 8.32 36.69
C ALA A 866 -20.14 9.12 35.50
N VAL A 867 -19.27 9.41 34.52
CA VAL A 867 -19.60 10.19 33.32
C VAL A 867 -19.60 9.23 32.13
N THR A 868 -20.77 8.66 31.81
CA THR A 868 -20.86 7.53 30.87
C THR A 868 -21.11 7.99 29.43
N CYS A 869 -20.17 7.69 28.53
CA CYS A 869 -20.26 7.99 27.10
C CYS A 869 -20.14 6.71 26.26
N ARG A 870 -20.74 6.70 25.06
CA ARG A 870 -20.45 5.67 24.06
C ARG A 870 -19.21 6.06 23.26
N ALA A 871 -18.07 5.49 23.61
CA ALA A 871 -16.76 5.88 23.10
C ALA A 871 -15.79 4.68 23.01
N ASP A 872 -14.73 4.86 22.23
CA ASP A 872 -13.62 3.92 22.14
C ASP A 872 -12.54 4.36 23.16
N PRO A 873 -12.23 3.54 24.19
CA PRO A 873 -11.33 3.94 25.27
C PRO A 873 -9.89 4.17 24.80
N THR A 874 -9.42 3.43 23.79
CA THR A 874 -8.08 3.59 23.21
C THR A 874 -7.99 4.92 22.46
N GLN A 875 -9.03 5.26 21.69
CA GLN A 875 -9.09 6.52 20.97
C GLN A 875 -9.25 7.74 21.90
N LEU A 876 -9.99 7.62 23.01
CA LEU A 876 -10.01 8.66 24.06
C LEU A 876 -8.64 8.82 24.73
N HIS A 877 -7.94 7.73 25.04
CA HIS A 877 -6.56 7.78 25.54
C HIS A 877 -5.64 8.54 24.58
N GLN A 878 -5.76 8.27 23.28
CA GLN A 878 -4.98 8.95 22.24
C GLN A 878 -5.28 10.45 22.17
N ILE A 879 -6.53 10.88 22.39
CA ILE A 879 -6.89 12.30 22.49
C ILE A 879 -6.16 12.97 23.67
N VAL A 880 -6.28 12.40 24.88
CA VAL A 880 -5.66 12.97 26.09
C VAL A 880 -4.15 13.03 25.93
N MET A 881 -3.51 11.94 25.51
CA MET A 881 -2.06 11.87 25.34
C MET A 881 -1.52 12.86 24.30
N ASN A 882 -2.19 13.02 23.16
CA ASN A 882 -1.77 13.99 22.13
C ASN A 882 -1.87 15.44 22.64
N LEU A 883 -2.96 15.79 23.32
CA LEU A 883 -3.16 17.15 23.84
C LEU A 883 -2.19 17.46 24.98
N CYS A 884 -1.98 16.54 25.91
CA CYS A 884 -1.03 16.71 27.02
C CYS A 884 0.44 16.68 26.57
N THR A 885 0.78 15.96 25.49
CA THR A 885 2.13 15.99 24.89
C THR A 885 2.40 17.32 24.18
N ASN A 886 1.39 17.90 23.52
CA ASN A 886 1.50 19.24 22.94
C ASN A 886 1.69 20.31 24.03
N ALA A 887 0.90 20.23 25.12
CA ALA A 887 1.05 21.08 26.30
C ALA A 887 2.44 20.94 26.95
N PHE A 888 2.96 19.72 27.11
CA PHE A 888 4.33 19.47 27.58
C PHE A 888 5.35 20.23 26.74
N GLN A 889 5.30 20.04 25.42
CA GLN A 889 6.28 20.61 24.50
C GLN A 889 6.20 22.14 24.48
N ALA A 890 5.00 22.72 24.65
CA ALA A 890 4.81 24.17 24.78
C ALA A 890 5.36 24.75 26.10
N MET A 891 5.39 23.96 27.19
CA MET A 891 5.89 24.37 28.51
C MET A 891 7.30 23.84 28.84
N ARG A 892 7.99 23.20 27.88
CA ARG A 892 9.23 22.46 28.12
C ARG A 892 10.33 23.32 28.75
N GLU A 893 10.48 24.57 28.30
CA GLU A 893 11.50 25.50 28.76
C GLU A 893 11.07 26.31 29.99
N THR A 894 9.81 26.78 30.01
CA THR A 894 9.30 27.68 31.07
C THR A 894 8.82 26.94 32.32
N GLY A 895 8.49 25.65 32.21
CA GLY A 895 7.60 24.98 33.16
C GLY A 895 6.18 25.53 33.08
N GLY A 896 5.31 25.10 34.00
CA GLY A 896 3.94 25.60 34.08
C GLY A 896 2.96 24.70 34.83
N VAL A 897 1.67 24.92 34.59
CA VAL A 897 0.57 24.11 35.13
C VAL A 897 -0.22 23.49 33.97
N LEU A 898 -0.40 22.18 34.00
CA LEU A 898 -1.29 21.43 33.11
C LEU A 898 -2.53 21.01 33.90
N THR A 899 -3.71 21.46 33.47
CA THR A 899 -4.99 21.14 34.12
C THR A 899 -5.80 20.24 33.18
N LEU A 900 -6.22 19.08 33.68
CA LEU A 900 -7.19 18.21 33.04
C LEU A 900 -8.48 18.28 33.86
N ALA A 901 -9.56 18.80 33.29
CA ALA A 901 -10.85 18.90 33.93
C ALA A 901 -11.94 18.15 33.14
N LEU A 902 -12.82 17.43 33.81
CA LEU A 902 -14.00 16.78 33.22
C LEU A 902 -15.27 17.33 33.87
N ALA A 903 -16.26 17.70 33.07
CA ALA A 903 -17.56 18.19 33.54
C ALA A 903 -18.69 17.69 32.65
N GLU A 904 -19.93 17.71 33.16
CA GLU A 904 -21.12 17.61 32.32
C GLU A 904 -21.62 19.02 31.98
N ASP A 905 -21.76 19.31 30.68
CA ASP A 905 -22.34 20.54 30.15
C ASP A 905 -23.64 20.19 29.41
N GLU A 906 -24.72 20.93 29.65
CA GLU A 906 -25.93 20.88 28.82
C GLU A 906 -25.87 22.00 27.77
N LEU A 907 -25.85 21.63 26.49
CA LEU A 907 -25.71 22.57 25.38
C LEU A 907 -27.08 22.81 24.72
N ASP A 908 -27.52 24.08 24.71
CA ASP A 908 -28.68 24.51 23.92
C ASP A 908 -28.39 24.52 22.41
N GLU A 909 -29.41 24.69 21.58
CA GLU A 909 -29.25 24.71 20.11
C GLU A 909 -28.29 25.80 19.61
N THR A 910 -28.16 26.92 20.34
CA THR A 910 -27.32 28.06 19.96
C THR A 910 -25.85 27.74 20.20
N LEU A 911 -25.50 27.28 21.41
CA LEU A 911 -24.13 26.85 21.73
C LEU A 911 -23.74 25.58 20.97
N ALA A 912 -24.66 24.63 20.79
CA ALA A 912 -24.41 23.43 20.01
C ALA A 912 -24.06 23.76 18.55
N GLY A 913 -24.77 24.71 17.94
CA GLY A 913 -24.45 25.24 16.60
C GLY A 913 -23.09 25.92 16.50
N ILE A 914 -22.69 26.68 17.53
CA ILE A 914 -21.37 27.35 17.59
C ILE A 914 -20.22 26.34 17.78
N VAL A 915 -20.45 25.29 18.59
CA VAL A 915 -19.45 24.25 18.89
C VAL A 915 -19.38 23.17 17.80
N GLY A 916 -20.44 22.99 17.03
CA GLY A 916 -20.52 21.97 15.96
C GLY A 916 -21.01 20.59 16.43
N VAL A 917 -21.81 20.55 17.51
CA VAL A 917 -22.44 19.33 18.06
C VAL A 917 -23.98 19.42 17.97
N ARG A 918 -24.69 18.38 18.42
CA ARG A 918 -26.15 18.45 18.63
C ARG A 918 -26.45 19.08 20.00
N ALA A 919 -27.65 19.62 20.19
CA ALA A 919 -28.10 20.05 21.51
C ALA A 919 -28.29 18.85 22.46
N GLY A 920 -28.09 19.07 23.77
CA GLY A 920 -28.27 18.07 24.83
C GLY A 920 -27.08 17.95 25.81
N ARG A 921 -27.15 16.95 26.69
CA ARG A 921 -26.10 16.63 27.69
C ARG A 921 -24.83 16.11 27.01
N HIS A 922 -23.70 16.75 27.29
CA HIS A 922 -22.36 16.37 26.82
C HIS A 922 -21.36 16.30 27.97
N ALA A 923 -20.43 15.36 27.91
CA ALA A 923 -19.21 15.41 28.71
C ALA A 923 -18.23 16.39 28.05
N ARG A 924 -17.79 17.42 28.79
CA ARG A 924 -16.70 18.32 28.40
C ARG A 924 -15.42 17.91 29.12
N LEU A 925 -14.43 17.48 28.34
CA LEU A 925 -13.05 17.28 28.77
C LEU A 925 -12.22 18.50 28.37
N SER A 926 -11.82 19.31 29.34
CA SER A 926 -10.99 20.51 29.16
C SER A 926 -9.54 20.21 29.53
N ILE A 927 -8.60 20.38 28.59
CA ILE A 927 -7.15 20.26 28.82
C ILE A 927 -6.52 21.64 28.62
N VAL A 928 -5.94 22.21 29.67
CA VAL A 928 -5.46 23.61 29.71
C VAL A 928 -4.00 23.67 30.16
N ASP A 929 -3.15 24.34 29.39
CA ASP A 929 -1.77 24.67 29.73
C ASP A 929 -1.57 26.16 29.98
N THR A 930 -0.50 26.49 30.73
CA THR A 930 0.01 27.85 30.92
C THR A 930 1.22 28.14 30.03
N GLY A 931 1.23 27.60 28.81
CA GLY A 931 2.29 27.80 27.84
C GLY A 931 2.20 29.15 27.11
N PRO A 932 3.05 29.39 26.10
CA PRO A 932 3.12 30.65 25.35
C PRO A 932 1.89 30.97 24.49
N GLY A 933 0.87 30.10 24.46
CA GLY A 933 -0.36 30.29 23.69
C GLY A 933 -0.17 30.15 22.18
N ILE A 934 -1.30 29.99 21.49
CA ILE A 934 -1.43 29.94 20.03
C ILE A 934 -1.85 31.34 19.53
N PRO A 935 -1.10 31.97 18.60
CA PRO A 935 -1.50 33.21 17.92
C PRO A 935 -2.81 33.08 17.11
N PRO A 936 -3.65 34.13 17.02
CA PRO A 936 -4.90 34.09 16.26
C PRO A 936 -4.71 33.73 14.78
N GLU A 937 -3.63 34.22 14.15
CA GLU A 937 -3.32 34.04 12.72
C GLU A 937 -3.14 32.58 12.29
N ILE A 938 -2.85 31.68 13.23
CA ILE A 938 -2.66 30.25 12.97
C ILE A 938 -3.76 29.37 13.56
N MET A 939 -4.74 29.96 14.28
CA MET A 939 -5.76 29.22 15.04
C MET A 939 -6.56 28.26 14.17
N ASP A 940 -6.93 28.69 12.96
CA ASP A 940 -7.70 27.86 12.03
C ASP A 940 -6.85 26.75 11.38
N LYS A 941 -5.52 26.95 11.34
CA LYS A 941 -4.54 26.06 10.69
C LYS A 941 -3.98 24.97 11.60
N ILE A 942 -4.10 25.09 12.94
CA ILE A 942 -3.53 24.10 13.87
C ILE A 942 -4.11 22.68 13.72
N PHE A 943 -5.24 22.55 13.02
CA PHE A 943 -5.88 21.28 12.70
C PHE A 943 -5.60 20.78 11.28
N ASP A 944 -4.86 21.53 10.46
CA ASP A 944 -4.47 21.11 9.13
C ASP A 944 -3.37 20.03 9.22
N PRO A 945 -3.47 18.90 8.50
CA PRO A 945 -2.44 17.88 8.51
C PRO A 945 -1.07 18.45 8.14
N PHE A 946 -0.04 18.04 8.88
CA PHE A 946 1.36 18.47 8.74
C PHE A 946 1.65 19.93 9.12
N PHE A 947 0.66 20.72 9.57
CA PHE A 947 0.92 22.05 10.09
C PHE A 947 1.68 21.98 11.42
N THR A 948 2.83 22.64 11.50
CA THR A 948 3.66 22.71 12.71
C THR A 948 4.43 24.02 12.77
N THR A 949 4.56 24.59 13.96
CA THR A 949 5.39 25.78 14.24
C THR A 949 6.79 25.42 14.77
N LYS A 950 7.11 24.12 14.83
CA LYS A 950 8.37 23.57 15.39
C LYS A 950 9.43 23.41 14.30
N GLN A 951 10.70 23.27 14.71
CA GLN A 951 11.81 23.07 13.78
C GLN A 951 11.69 21.75 12.99
N LYS A 952 12.34 21.68 11.81
CA LYS A 952 12.35 20.47 10.96
C LYS A 952 12.86 19.25 11.76
N GLY A 953 11.96 18.33 12.08
CA GLY A 953 12.24 17.11 12.83
C GLY A 953 11.57 17.02 14.21
N GLU A 954 11.18 18.14 14.82
CA GLU A 954 10.65 18.17 16.20
C GLU A 954 9.11 18.06 16.32
N GLY A 955 8.39 17.94 15.20
CA GLY A 955 6.95 17.76 15.21
C GLY A 955 6.41 17.21 13.90
N THR A 956 5.52 16.22 13.98
CA THR A 956 4.89 15.58 12.81
C THR A 956 3.78 16.41 12.17
N GLY A 957 3.25 17.42 12.88
CA GLY A 957 2.09 18.21 12.46
C GLY A 957 0.78 17.40 12.34
N LEU A 958 0.74 16.14 12.80
CA LEU A 958 -0.41 15.25 12.66
C LEU A 958 -1.28 15.15 13.91
N GLY A 959 -0.72 15.43 15.10
CA GLY A 959 -1.39 15.15 16.38
C GLY A 959 -2.77 15.80 16.55
N LEU A 960 -2.90 17.11 16.26
CA LEU A 960 -4.17 17.82 16.39
C LEU A 960 -5.18 17.44 15.28
N ALA A 961 -4.71 17.19 14.06
CA ALA A 961 -5.56 16.67 12.98
C ALA A 961 -6.17 15.31 13.33
N VAL A 962 -5.37 14.40 13.93
CA VAL A 962 -5.84 13.11 14.45
C VAL A 962 -6.85 13.29 15.58
N VAL A 963 -6.58 14.18 16.56
CA VAL A 963 -7.54 14.50 17.64
C VAL A 963 -8.90 14.95 17.07
N ARG A 964 -8.90 15.88 16.10
CA ARG A 964 -10.13 16.36 15.45
C ARG A 964 -10.86 15.25 14.70
N GLY A 965 -10.12 14.36 14.03
CA GLY A 965 -10.67 13.19 13.34
C GLY A 965 -11.35 12.22 14.29
N ILE A 966 -10.68 11.83 15.38
CA ILE A 966 -11.21 10.93 16.41
C ILE A 966 -12.48 11.50 17.05
N VAL A 967 -12.43 12.76 17.50
CA VAL A 967 -13.57 13.40 18.18
C VAL A 967 -14.77 13.52 17.26
N LYS A 968 -14.56 13.83 15.97
CA LYS A 968 -15.64 13.82 14.96
C LYS A 968 -16.20 12.40 14.74
N GLY A 969 -15.36 11.36 14.77
CA GLY A 969 -15.78 9.96 14.76
C GLY A 969 -16.67 9.60 15.95
N HIS A 970 -16.41 10.20 17.12
CA HIS A 970 -17.22 10.09 18.33
C HIS A 970 -18.49 10.95 18.32
N ARG A 971 -18.82 11.62 17.20
CA ARG A 971 -19.91 12.61 17.07
C ARG A 971 -19.78 13.80 18.03
N GLY A 972 -18.57 14.06 18.51
CA GLY A 972 -18.21 15.19 19.34
C GLY A 972 -17.62 16.34 18.54
N ALA A 973 -17.16 17.38 19.25
CA ALA A 973 -16.37 18.47 18.67
C ALA A 973 -15.23 18.91 19.60
N VAL A 974 -14.26 19.62 19.02
CA VAL A 974 -13.13 20.21 19.74
C VAL A 974 -13.19 21.73 19.58
N ARG A 975 -13.21 22.46 20.69
CA ARG A 975 -13.07 23.91 20.75
C ARG A 975 -11.70 24.26 21.30
N VAL A 976 -11.06 25.29 20.75
CA VAL A 976 -9.76 25.79 21.22
C VAL A 976 -9.93 27.21 21.73
N VAL A 977 -9.39 27.47 22.92
CA VAL A 977 -9.40 28.79 23.57
C VAL A 977 -7.96 29.10 23.96
N SER A 978 -7.39 30.14 23.37
CA SER A 978 -5.97 30.48 23.55
C SER A 978 -5.78 31.97 23.72
N GLN A 979 -4.84 32.34 24.59
CA GLN A 979 -4.37 33.70 24.80
C GLN A 979 -2.84 33.73 24.61
N PRO A 980 -2.33 34.39 23.55
CA PRO A 980 -0.91 34.52 23.30
C PRO A 980 -0.16 35.08 24.51
N GLY A 981 0.95 34.44 24.87
CA GLY A 981 1.78 34.75 26.04
C GLY A 981 1.22 34.29 27.39
N SER A 982 0.12 33.51 27.44
CA SER A 982 -0.49 33.13 28.74
C SER A 982 -1.00 31.70 28.87
N ARG A 983 -1.84 31.21 27.93
CA ARG A 983 -2.47 29.89 28.06
C ARG A 983 -3.05 29.35 26.76
N THR A 984 -3.09 28.03 26.64
CA THR A 984 -3.87 27.29 25.62
C THR A 984 -4.85 26.37 26.33
N GLY A 985 -6.05 26.19 25.77
CA GLY A 985 -7.05 25.27 26.28
C GLY A 985 -7.79 24.57 25.14
N PHE A 986 -7.96 23.26 25.26
CA PHE A 986 -8.74 22.42 24.35
C PHE A 986 -9.92 21.85 25.11
N ASP A 987 -11.14 22.18 24.68
CA ASP A 987 -12.37 21.57 25.18
C ASP A 987 -12.86 20.52 24.19
N VAL A 988 -12.96 19.27 24.63
CA VAL A 988 -13.49 18.14 23.85
C VAL A 988 -14.88 17.81 24.38
N PHE A 989 -15.89 17.90 23.51
CA PHE A 989 -17.29 17.60 23.83
C PHE A 989 -17.67 16.22 23.29
N LEU A 990 -18.20 15.35 24.15
CA LEU A 990 -18.67 14.00 23.80
C LEU A 990 -20.14 13.84 24.23
N PRO A 991 -21.02 13.22 23.44
CA PRO A 991 -22.41 13.01 23.84
C PRO A 991 -22.50 12.01 25.00
N LEU A 992 -23.30 12.34 26.02
CA LEU A 992 -23.58 11.44 27.14
C LEU A 992 -24.59 10.35 26.75
N LEU A 993 -24.48 9.18 27.39
CA LEU A 993 -25.52 8.15 27.33
C LEU A 993 -26.70 8.54 28.26
N ALA A 994 -27.91 8.11 27.89
CA ALA A 994 -29.07 8.30 28.74
C ALA A 994 -29.04 7.31 29.92
N ASP A 995 -29.56 7.73 31.08
CA ASP A 995 -29.42 7.02 32.37
C ASP A 995 -30.03 5.60 32.39
N ALA A 996 -30.78 5.20 31.35
CA ALA A 996 -31.37 3.86 31.20
C ALA A 996 -30.37 2.78 30.75
N ASP A 997 -29.23 3.16 30.15
CA ASP A 997 -28.24 2.22 29.56
C ASP A 997 -26.92 2.13 30.39
N ALA A 998 -26.90 2.69 31.61
CA ALA A 998 -25.71 2.66 32.47
C ALA A 998 -25.52 1.28 33.13
N PRO A 999 -24.34 0.63 33.04
CA PRO A 999 -24.08 -0.63 33.73
C PRO A 999 -24.06 -0.42 35.25
N ALA A 1000 -24.79 -1.25 35.99
CA ALA A 1000 -24.85 -1.18 37.44
C ALA A 1000 -23.48 -1.52 38.07
N ALA A 1001 -23.03 -0.68 39.01
CA ALA A 1001 -21.78 -0.88 39.73
C ALA A 1001 -21.82 -2.20 40.54
N LEU A 1002 -20.82 -3.06 40.33
CA LEU A 1002 -20.67 -4.32 41.05
C LEU A 1002 -20.31 -4.07 42.53
N PRO A 1003 -20.92 -4.79 43.50
CA PRO A 1003 -20.53 -4.69 44.90
C PRO A 1003 -19.13 -5.26 45.15
N ALA A 1004 -18.38 -4.64 46.06
CA ALA A 1004 -17.08 -5.17 46.50
C ALA A 1004 -17.25 -6.54 47.19
N ALA A 1005 -16.57 -7.57 46.66
CA ALA A 1005 -16.68 -8.93 47.17
C ALA A 1005 -15.92 -9.14 48.48
N SER A 1006 -16.59 -9.67 49.49
CA SER A 1006 -15.98 -10.11 50.75
C SER A 1006 -15.34 -11.50 50.59
N ALA A 1007 -14.08 -11.66 51.01
CA ALA A 1007 -13.42 -12.96 51.03
C ALA A 1007 -14.15 -13.96 51.95
N ASN A 1008 -14.59 -15.10 51.41
CA ASN A 1008 -15.28 -16.14 52.18
C ASN A 1008 -14.93 -17.55 51.69
N ARG A 1009 -14.35 -18.34 52.59
CA ARG A 1009 -13.66 -19.62 52.34
C ARG A 1009 -14.55 -20.64 51.63
N GLY A 1010 -14.06 -21.22 50.54
CA GLY A 1010 -14.67 -22.34 49.84
C GLY A 1010 -14.24 -23.69 50.42
N ARG A 1011 -14.79 -24.78 49.87
CA ARG A 1011 -14.38 -26.18 50.13
C ARG A 1011 -14.40 -27.04 48.86
N ASP A 1012 -14.37 -26.36 47.73
CA ASP A 1012 -14.66 -26.91 46.41
C ASP A 1012 -13.41 -27.59 45.82
N ARG A 1013 -13.60 -28.64 45.03
CA ARG A 1013 -12.54 -29.43 44.43
C ARG A 1013 -12.16 -28.85 43.07
N ILE A 1014 -10.97 -28.29 42.96
CA ILE A 1014 -10.48 -27.57 41.79
C ILE A 1014 -9.50 -28.46 41.02
N LEU A 1015 -9.74 -28.64 39.72
CA LEU A 1015 -8.74 -29.13 38.78
C LEU A 1015 -7.97 -27.93 38.23
N PHE A 1016 -6.67 -27.86 38.47
CA PHE A 1016 -5.79 -26.78 38.01
C PHE A 1016 -4.83 -27.30 36.94
N VAL A 1017 -4.80 -26.66 35.77
CA VAL A 1017 -3.97 -27.06 34.61
C VAL A 1017 -3.22 -25.84 34.08
N GLU A 1018 -1.90 -25.95 34.06
CA GLU A 1018 -0.93 -24.89 33.76
C GLU A 1018 0.38 -25.60 33.41
N ASP A 1019 1.19 -25.12 32.48
CA ASP A 1019 2.49 -25.74 32.14
C ASP A 1019 3.69 -25.05 32.82
N ASP A 1020 3.50 -23.80 33.27
CA ASP A 1020 4.49 -23.05 34.02
C ASP A 1020 4.75 -23.65 35.43
N GLU A 1021 5.97 -24.15 35.66
CA GLU A 1021 6.35 -24.83 36.91
C GLU A 1021 6.19 -23.95 38.17
N ASP A 1022 6.50 -22.65 38.06
CA ASP A 1022 6.37 -21.70 39.17
C ASP A 1022 4.90 -21.53 39.58
N GLN A 1023 3.98 -21.38 38.62
CA GLN A 1023 2.55 -21.29 38.89
C GLN A 1023 1.96 -22.62 39.37
N LEU A 1024 2.41 -23.77 38.84
CA LEU A 1024 2.06 -25.11 39.35
C LEU A 1024 2.45 -25.31 40.82
N LEU A 1025 3.57 -24.73 41.27
CA LEU A 1025 4.01 -24.79 42.67
C LEU A 1025 3.31 -23.77 43.57
N THR A 1026 2.95 -22.60 43.03
CA THR A 1026 2.52 -21.43 43.81
C THR A 1026 1.00 -21.33 43.90
N ILE A 1027 0.28 -21.42 42.79
CA ILE A 1027 -1.16 -21.12 42.72
C ILE A 1027 -2.03 -22.17 43.44
N PRO A 1028 -1.75 -23.48 43.34
CA PRO A 1028 -2.45 -24.48 44.15
C PRO A 1028 -2.33 -24.25 45.66
N ARG A 1029 -1.20 -23.69 46.15
CA ARG A 1029 -1.04 -23.33 47.57
C ARG A 1029 -1.95 -22.16 47.97
N VAL A 1030 -2.04 -21.11 47.13
CA VAL A 1030 -2.94 -19.97 47.35
C VAL A 1030 -4.40 -20.42 47.41
N LEU A 1031 -4.82 -21.27 46.46
CA LEU A 1031 -6.17 -21.84 46.39
C LEU A 1031 -6.46 -22.78 47.58
N ALA A 1032 -5.48 -23.58 48.03
CA ALA A 1032 -5.62 -24.42 49.22
C ALA A 1032 -5.77 -23.60 50.51
N GLN A 1033 -5.05 -22.48 50.66
CA GLN A 1033 -5.21 -21.57 51.80
C GLN A 1033 -6.58 -20.84 51.80
N LEU A 1034 -7.20 -20.65 50.63
CA LEU A 1034 -8.59 -20.19 50.53
C LEU A 1034 -9.63 -21.26 50.97
N GLY A 1035 -9.21 -22.50 51.17
CA GLY A 1035 -10.01 -23.62 51.69
C GLY A 1035 -10.38 -24.69 50.65
N HIS A 1036 -9.97 -24.52 49.39
CA HIS A 1036 -10.27 -25.44 48.30
C HIS A 1036 -9.36 -26.69 48.32
N GLU A 1037 -9.82 -27.79 47.73
CA GLU A 1037 -9.00 -28.98 47.48
C GLU A 1037 -8.52 -28.93 46.02
N VAL A 1038 -7.20 -28.90 45.77
CA VAL A 1038 -6.67 -28.60 44.42
C VAL A 1038 -5.84 -29.78 43.89
N SER A 1039 -6.17 -30.25 42.68
CA SER A 1039 -5.37 -31.21 41.91
C SER A 1039 -4.69 -30.47 40.78
N ALA A 1040 -3.37 -30.29 40.87
CA ALA A 1040 -2.56 -29.58 39.88
C ALA A 1040 -1.95 -30.53 38.84
N HIS A 1041 -1.94 -30.10 37.57
CA HIS A 1041 -1.54 -30.92 36.43
C HIS A 1041 -0.75 -30.11 35.40
N GLY A 1042 0.49 -30.52 35.14
CA GLY A 1042 1.42 -29.87 34.19
C GLY A 1042 1.10 -30.06 32.71
N GLY A 1043 -0.17 -30.13 32.32
CA GLY A 1043 -0.59 -30.29 30.93
C GLY A 1043 -1.88 -31.10 30.75
N GLY A 1044 -2.65 -30.70 29.73
CA GLY A 1044 -4.04 -31.14 29.53
C GLY A 1044 -4.25 -32.65 29.34
N ALA A 1045 -3.26 -33.38 28.81
CA ALA A 1045 -3.35 -34.84 28.69
C ALA A 1045 -3.44 -35.55 30.06
N SER A 1046 -2.69 -35.06 31.05
CA SER A 1046 -2.70 -35.64 32.41
C SER A 1046 -4.00 -35.29 33.16
N ALA A 1047 -4.53 -34.09 32.95
CA ALA A 1047 -5.82 -33.65 33.49
C ALA A 1047 -6.98 -34.47 32.92
N LEU A 1048 -6.99 -34.73 31.60
CA LEU A 1048 -7.98 -35.58 30.95
C LEU A 1048 -7.91 -37.04 31.44
N ALA A 1049 -6.71 -37.58 31.68
CA ALA A 1049 -6.56 -38.91 32.25
C ALA A 1049 -7.14 -39.00 33.68
N ARG A 1050 -6.95 -37.95 34.50
CA ARG A 1050 -7.52 -37.87 35.85
C ARG A 1050 -9.05 -37.76 35.84
N LEU A 1051 -9.63 -37.00 34.91
CA LEU A 1051 -11.07 -36.87 34.69
C LEU A 1051 -11.71 -38.15 34.14
N ALA A 1052 -11.04 -38.85 33.22
CA ALA A 1052 -11.53 -40.10 32.65
C ALA A 1052 -11.63 -41.23 33.71
N ALA A 1053 -10.82 -41.17 34.77
CA ALA A 1053 -10.88 -42.11 35.89
C ALA A 1053 -12.04 -41.81 36.87
N ASP A 1054 -12.47 -40.56 37.00
CA ASP A 1054 -13.57 -40.12 37.87
C ASP A 1054 -14.14 -38.75 37.40
N PRO A 1055 -15.19 -38.75 36.55
CA PRO A 1055 -15.71 -37.52 35.94
C PRO A 1055 -16.39 -36.53 36.91
N ASP A 1056 -16.84 -36.98 38.09
CA ASP A 1056 -17.51 -36.15 39.11
C ASP A 1056 -16.54 -35.77 40.27
N ALA A 1057 -15.23 -35.96 40.07
CA ALA A 1057 -14.18 -35.69 41.06
C ALA A 1057 -13.94 -34.20 41.36
N PHE A 1058 -14.39 -33.29 40.48
CA PHE A 1058 -14.10 -31.86 40.54
C PHE A 1058 -15.36 -31.02 40.37
N ASP A 1059 -15.33 -29.83 40.96
CA ASP A 1059 -16.45 -28.88 40.98
C ASP A 1059 -16.19 -27.70 40.02
N VAL A 1060 -14.93 -27.37 39.73
CA VAL A 1060 -14.50 -26.43 38.68
C VAL A 1060 -13.13 -26.81 38.12
N CYS A 1061 -12.91 -26.55 36.82
CA CYS A 1061 -11.59 -26.61 36.19
C CYS A 1061 -11.07 -25.19 35.95
N ILE A 1062 -9.81 -24.94 36.29
CA ILE A 1062 -9.07 -23.72 35.94
C ILE A 1062 -7.93 -24.16 35.03
N THR A 1063 -7.86 -23.61 33.82
CA THR A 1063 -6.82 -23.96 32.83
C THR A 1063 -6.24 -22.72 32.21
N ASP A 1064 -4.93 -22.70 31.95
CA ASP A 1064 -4.36 -21.67 31.08
C ASP A 1064 -4.72 -21.91 29.61
N PHE A 1065 -4.64 -20.84 28.82
CA PHE A 1065 -4.95 -20.85 27.39
C PHE A 1065 -3.76 -21.33 26.55
N ASP A 1066 -2.58 -20.75 26.74
CA ASP A 1066 -1.38 -20.92 25.89
C ASP A 1066 -0.49 -22.09 26.35
N MET A 1067 -1.08 -23.27 26.57
CA MET A 1067 -0.33 -24.48 26.97
C MET A 1067 0.21 -25.30 25.77
N PRO A 1068 1.42 -25.91 25.86
CA PRO A 1068 1.96 -26.83 24.87
C PRO A 1068 1.16 -28.14 24.80
N ASP A 1069 1.27 -28.82 23.64
CA ASP A 1069 0.51 -30.01 23.20
C ASP A 1069 -1.02 -29.89 23.10
N LEU A 1070 -1.67 -29.20 24.05
CA LEU A 1070 -3.12 -29.06 24.12
C LEU A 1070 -3.52 -27.73 24.77
N ASN A 1071 -3.86 -26.74 23.95
CA ASN A 1071 -4.32 -25.43 24.43
C ASN A 1071 -5.59 -25.53 25.30
N GLY A 1072 -5.82 -24.51 26.14
CA GLY A 1072 -6.93 -24.49 27.10
C GLY A 1072 -8.32 -24.58 26.47
N LEU A 1073 -8.48 -24.09 25.24
CA LEU A 1073 -9.75 -24.12 24.50
C LEU A 1073 -10.09 -25.54 24.02
N GLU A 1074 -9.12 -26.25 23.43
CA GLU A 1074 -9.25 -27.65 23.05
C GLU A 1074 -9.38 -28.58 24.26
N LEU A 1075 -8.69 -28.28 25.36
CA LEU A 1075 -8.87 -28.97 26.63
C LEU A 1075 -10.30 -28.79 27.14
N ALA A 1076 -10.84 -27.57 27.17
CA ALA A 1076 -12.23 -27.32 27.54
C ALA A 1076 -13.22 -28.09 26.64
N GLY A 1077 -12.96 -28.16 25.33
CA GLY A 1077 -13.72 -28.97 24.38
C GLY A 1077 -13.70 -30.48 24.69
N LYS A 1078 -12.53 -31.03 25.05
CA LYS A 1078 -12.38 -32.44 25.46
C LYS A 1078 -13.01 -32.72 26.83
N ILE A 1079 -12.91 -31.78 27.77
CA ILE A 1079 -13.61 -31.83 29.07
C ILE A 1079 -15.13 -31.87 28.86
N ALA A 1080 -15.68 -31.07 27.94
CA ALA A 1080 -17.12 -31.06 27.64
C ALA A 1080 -17.65 -32.42 27.16
N ALA A 1081 -16.80 -33.26 26.56
CA ALA A 1081 -17.17 -34.60 26.11
C ALA A 1081 -17.10 -35.66 27.22
N VAL A 1082 -16.26 -35.48 28.24
CA VAL A 1082 -16.04 -36.45 29.34
C VAL A 1082 -16.82 -36.08 30.61
N ALA A 1083 -16.84 -34.81 30.98
CA ALA A 1083 -17.54 -34.26 32.13
C ALA A 1083 -18.36 -33.01 31.71
N PRO A 1084 -19.51 -33.18 31.02
CA PRO A 1084 -20.27 -32.07 30.41
C PRO A 1084 -20.82 -31.02 31.40
N ARG A 1085 -20.78 -31.33 32.70
CA ARG A 1085 -21.27 -30.46 33.78
C ARG A 1085 -20.16 -29.67 34.48
N LEU A 1086 -18.89 -30.03 34.28
CA LEU A 1086 -17.75 -29.36 34.90
C LEU A 1086 -17.55 -27.98 34.25
N PRO A 1087 -17.74 -26.86 34.99
CA PRO A 1087 -17.47 -25.54 34.44
C PRO A 1087 -15.96 -25.31 34.31
N VAL A 1088 -15.56 -24.60 33.26
CA VAL A 1088 -14.17 -24.24 32.99
C VAL A 1088 -13.99 -22.73 33.13
N ILE A 1089 -12.99 -22.34 33.92
CA ILE A 1089 -12.41 -21.00 33.95
C ILE A 1089 -11.15 -21.04 33.10
N LEU A 1090 -11.12 -20.24 32.05
CA LEU A 1090 -9.95 -20.08 31.20
C LEU A 1090 -9.11 -18.91 31.71
N VAL A 1091 -7.81 -19.11 31.85
CA VAL A 1091 -6.83 -18.06 32.14
C VAL A 1091 -6.14 -17.68 30.82
N SER A 1092 -5.88 -16.40 30.57
CA SER A 1092 -5.17 -15.95 29.35
C SER A 1092 -4.34 -14.69 29.61
N GLY A 1093 -3.22 -14.56 28.90
CA GLY A 1093 -2.36 -13.38 28.92
C GLY A 1093 -2.87 -12.17 28.13
N ARG A 1094 -3.94 -12.30 27.31
CA ARG A 1094 -4.39 -11.23 26.40
C ARG A 1094 -5.91 -11.08 26.38
N LEU A 1095 -6.38 -9.83 26.33
CA LEU A 1095 -7.74 -9.52 25.91
C LEU A 1095 -7.88 -9.83 24.42
N GLY A 1096 -8.87 -10.67 24.07
CA GLY A 1096 -9.25 -11.00 22.70
C GLY A 1096 -8.77 -12.36 22.16
N ASP A 1097 -8.10 -13.20 22.96
CA ASP A 1097 -7.60 -14.51 22.52
C ASP A 1097 -8.68 -15.56 22.18
N VAL A 1098 -9.96 -15.28 22.51
CA VAL A 1098 -11.11 -16.15 22.24
C VAL A 1098 -12.27 -15.29 21.75
N GLU A 1099 -12.77 -15.54 20.54
CA GLU A 1099 -14.03 -14.92 20.10
C GLU A 1099 -15.24 -15.56 20.82
N GLU A 1100 -16.33 -14.81 21.04
CA GLU A 1100 -17.58 -15.34 21.62
C GLU A 1100 -18.13 -16.56 20.87
N ARG A 1101 -17.77 -16.73 19.58
CA ARG A 1101 -18.17 -17.85 18.73
C ARG A 1101 -17.36 -19.12 18.95
N GLU A 1102 -16.18 -19.01 19.52
CA GLU A 1102 -15.24 -20.12 19.76
C GLU A 1102 -15.38 -20.70 21.18
N MET A 1103 -16.06 -19.98 22.09
CA MET A 1103 -16.36 -20.45 23.43
C MET A 1103 -17.20 -21.73 23.44
N VAL A 1104 -16.60 -22.83 23.89
CA VAL A 1104 -17.31 -24.07 24.19
C VAL A 1104 -18.23 -23.85 25.40
N GLY A 1105 -19.47 -24.36 25.35
CA GLY A 1105 -20.53 -24.03 26.32
C GLY A 1105 -20.32 -24.45 27.80
N ASN A 1106 -19.19 -25.11 28.13
CA ASN A 1106 -18.74 -25.37 29.49
C ASN A 1106 -17.76 -24.30 30.02
N ILE A 1107 -17.17 -23.47 29.16
CA ILE A 1107 -16.38 -22.29 29.58
C ILE A 1107 -17.35 -21.27 30.16
N ARG A 1108 -17.10 -20.85 31.40
CA ARG A 1108 -17.98 -19.94 32.16
C ARG A 1108 -17.38 -18.56 32.42
N LYS A 1109 -16.05 -18.44 32.42
CA LYS A 1109 -15.34 -17.19 32.67
C LYS A 1109 -13.95 -17.21 32.01
N ILE A 1110 -13.50 -16.04 31.55
CA ILE A 1110 -12.09 -15.79 31.25
C ILE A 1110 -11.51 -14.88 32.35
N VAL A 1111 -10.32 -15.24 32.85
CA VAL A 1111 -9.52 -14.46 33.81
C VAL A 1111 -8.22 -14.04 33.14
N LEU A 1112 -7.82 -12.78 33.30
CA LEU A 1112 -6.65 -12.22 32.63
C LEU A 1112 -5.41 -12.26 33.53
N LYS A 1113 -4.28 -12.74 33.01
CA LYS A 1113 -2.95 -12.61 33.66
C LYS A 1113 -2.49 -11.14 33.60
N PRO A 1114 -1.82 -10.61 34.64
CA PRO A 1114 -1.67 -11.18 35.97
C PRO A 1114 -2.96 -10.98 36.80
N TYR A 1115 -3.29 -12.00 37.58
CA TYR A 1115 -4.38 -12.01 38.56
C TYR A 1115 -3.81 -12.27 39.96
N ASN A 1116 -4.55 -11.85 40.99
CA ASN A 1116 -4.21 -12.07 42.39
C ASN A 1116 -5.26 -12.95 43.10
N GLN A 1117 -5.04 -13.26 44.38
CA GLN A 1117 -5.97 -14.08 45.17
C GLN A 1117 -7.43 -13.59 45.12
N ALA A 1118 -7.66 -12.28 45.17
CA ALA A 1118 -9.00 -11.71 45.16
C ALA A 1118 -9.72 -11.90 43.81
N ILE A 1119 -9.02 -11.69 42.70
CA ILE A 1119 -9.57 -11.85 41.34
C ILE A 1119 -9.96 -13.31 41.08
N ILE A 1120 -9.07 -14.27 41.38
CA ILE A 1120 -9.36 -15.69 41.11
C ILE A 1120 -10.45 -16.23 42.05
N SER A 1121 -10.47 -15.81 43.31
CA SER A 1121 -11.51 -16.18 44.28
C SER A 1121 -12.90 -15.68 43.85
N ALA A 1122 -12.98 -14.44 43.34
CA ALA A 1122 -14.22 -13.89 42.79
C ALA A 1122 -14.69 -14.64 41.54
N ALA A 1123 -13.78 -14.98 40.62
CA ALA A 1123 -14.11 -15.74 39.41
C ALA A 1123 -14.62 -17.16 39.73
N ILE A 1124 -14.00 -17.86 40.68
CA ILE A 1124 -14.45 -19.18 41.16
C ILE A 1124 -15.87 -19.08 41.73
N ARG A 1125 -16.15 -18.07 42.56
CA ARG A 1125 -17.48 -17.82 43.14
C ARG A 1125 -18.53 -17.53 42.07
N GLU A 1126 -18.24 -16.61 41.14
CA GLU A 1126 -19.15 -16.25 40.05
C GLU A 1126 -19.57 -17.48 39.23
N VAL A 1127 -18.64 -18.41 38.99
CA VAL A 1127 -18.88 -19.64 38.23
C VAL A 1127 -19.62 -20.72 39.02
N LEU A 1128 -19.34 -20.88 40.31
CA LEU A 1128 -19.96 -21.92 41.15
C LEU A 1128 -21.34 -21.50 41.70
N ASP A 1129 -21.55 -20.22 42.03
CA ASP A 1129 -22.81 -19.71 42.56
C ASP A 1129 -23.86 -19.45 41.44
N ALA A 1130 -23.43 -19.46 40.16
CA ALA A 1130 -24.30 -19.35 38.99
C ALA A 1130 -25.19 -20.60 38.81
N LYS A 1131 -26.41 -20.53 39.35
CA LYS A 1131 -27.42 -21.60 39.21
C LYS A 1131 -27.60 -22.03 37.73
N PRO A 1132 -27.71 -23.34 37.45
CA PRO A 1132 -27.79 -23.85 36.10
C PRO A 1132 -29.04 -23.34 35.38
N GLN A 1133 -28.85 -22.42 34.42
CA GLN A 1133 -29.91 -22.04 33.50
C GLN A 1133 -30.33 -23.27 32.68
N THR A 1134 -31.48 -23.83 33.03
CA THR A 1134 -32.13 -24.85 32.22
C THR A 1134 -32.61 -24.18 30.94
N LYS A 1135 -31.95 -24.44 29.80
CA LYS A 1135 -32.45 -23.97 28.50
C LYS A 1135 -33.85 -24.56 28.31
N ALA A 1136 -34.85 -23.69 28.22
CA ALA A 1136 -36.16 -24.06 27.67
C ALA A 1136 -35.98 -24.44 26.20
N ALA A 1137 -36.82 -25.38 25.74
CA ALA A 1137 -36.80 -25.94 24.39
C ALA A 1137 -37.30 -24.93 23.32
#